data_AF-A0A8H6WR49-F1
#
_entry.id   AF-A0A8H6WR49-F1
#
_cell.length_a   1.000
_cell.length_b   1.000
_cell.length_c   1.000
_cell.angle_alpha   90.00
_cell.angle_beta   90.00
_cell.angle_gamma   90.00
#
_symmetry.space_group_name_H-M   'P 1'
#
loop_
_entity.id
_entity.type
_entity.pdbx_description
1 polymer ?
#
loop_
_entity_poly.entity_id
_entity_poly.type
_entity_poly.pdbx_seq_one_letter_code
_entity_poly.pdbx_strand_id
1 'polypeptide(L)'
;MAAFEAVFASANFDAQEYANAVLAGEQYPPVDPKTPATKSTFDPSQKDIPVAISKLSAGIEDVSKQIKSVVNAHHEELLQQAANANGLAGSLTSVRAGLSDLDISIEKLRLKVRVPYQSLQTNVSRLQKLQQTSDVLRRMSRFVVLARRLQGQMAEMELPPTNTASAALNETPINVLGQDIEDEKERTIAKAALSIAELTALLDAPSTASETAEAPKDAENDTTDAGAAIPLRSVNVVAAHVAFIEEARTKVTNEMESMVLTGLKDLNQSLLASSLQTAFNLRVLPELVQNLILDLSKAVEERIQSAFDLTQISRDASSSKDSASSSNVPQSPSTSYKSRVRTEPTTYTAPQWAAALWARLESLIDDMADCCVKVYTLEKVLKLKRDTVSQVIFLDEAMKLLENRPSATFWTALGRSLEKTARDASRSSAFIQQTLGTGYPRLLRLFHRFFSKIAVNTDTIYTQSRQSPETILVLRALAGFEASYLQRSSNKLNEAVAQAVSGGARNPPGMTEGINVGRTVANELDSARFDPLLIRTVAKNVGTSLEMFLSRIDALVSRDRNVVSFVGPSATPQHVSNGALASCLYHCWSRLSKLKNEHAESVVAIIDSNVKNLYQGYQKLVDPVLLAIRRELGAIIARLHRINLAKAADPMAGMGGASLYMKDLVEKLGFIKAEILSRYSVGDVSQEWVLSIVKFVIRTFVLHVSIAKPLGESGKLQLTSDMTELEFGLSAFLGEGSSRLGSIETISDDYRMLRAMRPLLFLENVQLVSPKSTEGLPPLIVLHHILVRSPVSLPHSLHGWQEAEYVRWVEEHSEEEALTLVDGGLVHWEKIQEGDSEREARRRICSSRADGIGKYQNTVIA
;
A
#
# COMPACT_ATOMS: atom_id res chain seq x y z
N MET A 1 -55.24 -50.56 79.35
CA MET A 1 -54.57 -50.75 80.66
C MET A 1 -54.76 -49.57 81.60
N ALA A 2 -54.69 -48.31 81.15
CA ALA A 2 -54.88 -47.13 82.00
C ALA A 2 -56.31 -46.88 82.55
N ALA A 3 -57.29 -47.77 82.29
CA ALA A 3 -58.67 -47.66 82.79
C ALA A 3 -58.99 -48.65 83.93
N PHE A 4 -58.16 -49.67 84.15
CA PHE A 4 -58.37 -50.68 85.21
C PHE A 4 -57.75 -50.27 86.54
N GLU A 5 -56.69 -49.46 86.53
CA GLU A 5 -55.96 -49.06 87.75
C GLU A 5 -56.66 -47.96 88.55
N ALA A 6 -57.60 -47.22 87.97
CA ALA A 6 -58.28 -46.12 88.65
C ALA A 6 -59.34 -46.56 89.67
N VAL A 7 -59.91 -47.77 89.54
CA VAL A 7 -61.02 -48.26 90.39
C VAL A 7 -60.53 -48.71 91.78
N PHE A 8 -59.35 -49.34 91.84
CA PHE A 8 -58.76 -49.89 93.07
C PHE A 8 -58.07 -48.85 93.96
N ALA A 9 -57.87 -47.63 93.46
CA ALA A 9 -57.18 -46.56 94.17
C ALA A 9 -58.15 -45.59 94.90
N SER A 10 -59.46 -45.84 94.89
CA SER A 10 -60.46 -44.99 95.56
C SER A 10 -60.58 -45.32 97.05
N ALA A 11 -60.63 -44.30 97.92
CA ALA A 11 -60.61 -44.46 99.37
C ALA A 11 -61.88 -45.10 99.98
N ASN A 12 -62.95 -45.25 99.20
CA ASN A 12 -64.22 -45.87 99.60
C ASN A 12 -64.50 -47.18 98.81
N PHE A 13 -63.46 -47.86 98.33
CA PHE A 13 -63.59 -49.14 97.62
C PHE A 13 -64.11 -50.24 98.56
N ASP A 14 -65.32 -50.75 98.28
CA ASP A 14 -65.87 -51.93 98.97
C ASP A 14 -65.59 -53.19 98.14
N ALA A 15 -64.64 -54.00 98.63
CA ALA A 15 -64.23 -55.24 97.99
C ALA A 15 -65.38 -56.26 97.90
N GLN A 16 -66.36 -56.20 98.80
CA GLN A 16 -67.49 -57.13 98.85
C GLN A 16 -68.49 -56.82 97.72
N GLU A 17 -68.77 -55.55 97.47
CA GLU A 17 -69.68 -55.11 96.41
C GLU A 17 -69.06 -55.26 95.01
N TYR A 18 -67.74 -55.03 94.90
CA TYR A 18 -66.97 -55.36 93.70
C TYR A 18 -66.99 -56.87 93.40
N ALA A 19 -66.80 -57.72 94.42
CA ALA A 19 -66.88 -59.17 94.26
C ALA A 19 -68.28 -59.61 93.82
N ASN A 20 -69.35 -59.01 94.38
CA ASN A 20 -70.71 -59.33 93.99
C ASN A 20 -71.05 -58.87 92.56
N ALA A 21 -70.60 -57.69 92.12
CA ALA A 21 -70.78 -57.22 90.75
C ALA A 21 -70.04 -58.09 89.72
N VAL A 22 -68.83 -58.53 90.05
CA VAL A 22 -68.05 -59.47 89.23
C VAL A 22 -68.70 -60.86 89.18
N LEU A 23 -69.25 -61.34 90.31
CA LEU A 23 -69.97 -62.62 90.36
C LEU A 23 -71.32 -62.56 89.63
N ALA A 24 -71.96 -61.39 89.55
CA ALA A 24 -73.21 -61.17 88.80
C ALA A 24 -73.00 -60.81 87.32
N GLY A 25 -71.77 -60.49 86.89
CA GLY A 25 -71.42 -60.21 85.50
C GLY A 25 -71.74 -58.78 85.02
N GLU A 26 -71.99 -57.83 85.92
CA GLU A 26 -72.29 -56.42 85.60
C GLU A 26 -71.07 -55.49 85.85
N GLN A 27 -70.98 -54.38 85.10
CA GLN A 27 -69.87 -53.41 85.25
C GLN A 27 -70.07 -52.50 86.46
N TYR A 28 -69.03 -52.41 87.32
CA TYR A 28 -69.01 -51.61 88.54
C TYR A 28 -69.15 -50.09 88.24
N PRO A 29 -70.21 -49.41 88.72
CA PRO A 29 -70.48 -48.00 88.38
C PRO A 29 -69.66 -47.01 89.24
N PRO A 30 -69.29 -45.82 88.73
CA PRO A 30 -68.62 -44.79 89.51
C PRO A 30 -69.65 -43.84 90.12
N VAL A 31 -69.81 -43.80 91.44
CA VAL A 31 -70.70 -42.82 92.07
C VAL A 31 -70.15 -42.25 93.38
N ASP A 32 -70.24 -40.92 93.43
CA ASP A 32 -69.94 -39.94 94.47
C ASP A 32 -70.59 -40.20 95.85
N PRO A 33 -70.02 -39.60 96.92
CA PRO A 33 -70.35 -39.96 98.29
C PRO A 33 -71.59 -39.21 98.77
N LYS A 34 -72.63 -39.94 99.21
CA LYS A 34 -73.54 -39.49 100.27
C LYS A 34 -74.51 -40.59 100.75
N THR A 35 -74.31 -40.95 102.03
CA THR A 35 -75.35 -41.26 103.05
C THR A 35 -75.97 -42.68 103.09
N PRO A 36 -76.45 -43.18 104.25
CA PRO A 36 -75.63 -44.01 105.15
C PRO A 36 -76.35 -45.24 105.78
N ALA A 37 -75.61 -45.93 106.67
CA ALA A 37 -76.07 -46.71 107.84
C ALA A 37 -76.57 -48.13 107.53
N THR A 38 -76.33 -49.18 108.33
CA THR A 38 -76.36 -49.35 109.80
C THR A 38 -75.62 -50.65 110.16
N LYS A 39 -74.59 -50.67 111.02
CA LYS A 39 -74.61 -50.82 112.51
C LYS A 39 -75.22 -52.13 113.06
N SER A 40 -74.36 -52.95 113.69
CA SER A 40 -74.50 -53.50 115.06
C SER A 40 -73.34 -54.50 115.29
N THR A 41 -72.22 -54.21 115.94
CA THR A 41 -72.00 -53.89 117.37
C THR A 41 -72.73 -54.83 118.31
N PHE A 42 -72.01 -55.56 119.18
CA PHE A 42 -72.14 -55.53 120.66
C PHE A 42 -71.25 -56.61 121.31
N ASP A 43 -70.10 -56.15 121.82
CA ASP A 43 -69.52 -56.49 123.13
C ASP A 43 -70.41 -55.81 124.20
N PRO A 44 -70.55 -56.17 125.51
CA PRO A 44 -69.50 -56.75 126.36
C PRO A 44 -69.92 -57.64 127.58
N SER A 45 -68.88 -58.15 128.24
CA SER A 45 -68.74 -58.38 129.69
C SER A 45 -69.38 -59.58 130.39
N GLN A 46 -68.46 -60.50 130.77
CA GLN A 46 -68.34 -61.18 132.06
C GLN A 46 -69.50 -62.06 132.54
N LYS A 47 -69.41 -63.36 132.21
CA LYS A 47 -69.11 -64.48 133.13
C LYS A 47 -69.21 -65.81 132.35
N ASP A 48 -68.48 -66.82 132.82
CA ASP A 48 -68.59 -68.25 132.45
C ASP A 48 -67.85 -68.74 131.18
N ILE A 49 -66.50 -68.68 131.24
CA ILE A 49 -65.49 -69.29 130.35
C ILE A 49 -65.75 -70.77 129.95
N PRO A 50 -66.44 -71.64 130.72
CA PRO A 50 -66.67 -73.03 130.30
C PRO A 50 -67.64 -73.19 129.11
N VAL A 51 -68.56 -72.25 128.87
CA VAL A 51 -69.62 -72.37 127.84
C VAL A 51 -69.10 -72.03 126.43
N ALA A 52 -68.07 -71.19 126.31
CA ALA A 52 -67.49 -70.77 125.02
C ALA A 52 -66.73 -71.90 124.31
N ILE A 53 -66.12 -72.82 125.06
CA ILE A 53 -65.34 -73.94 124.50
C ILE A 53 -66.25 -74.95 123.80
N SER A 54 -67.44 -75.22 124.36
CA SER A 54 -68.44 -76.12 123.75
C SER A 54 -68.94 -75.62 122.39
N LYS A 55 -69.16 -74.31 122.23
CA LYS A 55 -69.59 -73.73 120.95
C LYS A 55 -68.48 -73.73 119.89
N LEU A 56 -67.22 -73.55 120.29
CA LEU A 56 -66.09 -73.56 119.34
C LEU A 56 -65.88 -74.97 118.74
N SER A 57 -65.99 -76.02 119.55
CA SER A 57 -65.85 -77.40 119.07
C SER A 57 -66.93 -77.79 118.06
N ALA A 58 -68.19 -77.39 118.29
CA ALA A 58 -69.28 -77.65 117.35
C ALA A 58 -69.10 -76.89 116.02
N GLY A 59 -68.58 -75.65 116.05
CA GLY A 59 -68.32 -74.85 114.86
C GLY A 59 -67.20 -75.43 113.98
N ILE A 60 -66.16 -76.00 114.59
CA ILE A 60 -65.06 -76.65 113.85
C ILE A 60 -65.55 -77.88 113.09
N GLU A 61 -66.47 -78.64 113.66
CA GLU A 61 -66.98 -79.86 113.05
C GLU A 61 -67.88 -79.58 111.83
N ASP A 62 -68.63 -78.47 111.83
CA ASP A 62 -69.48 -78.07 110.71
C ASP A 62 -68.68 -77.52 109.51
N VAL A 63 -67.61 -76.74 109.77
CA VAL A 63 -66.70 -76.24 108.71
C VAL A 63 -66.01 -77.39 107.98
N SER A 64 -65.61 -78.44 108.70
CA SER A 64 -64.98 -79.61 108.08
C SER A 64 -65.91 -80.34 107.10
N LYS A 65 -67.23 -80.31 107.37
CA LYS A 65 -68.25 -80.92 106.52
C LYS A 65 -68.47 -80.14 105.23
N GLN A 66 -68.51 -78.80 105.30
CA GLN A 66 -68.69 -77.95 104.12
C GLN A 66 -67.50 -78.05 103.15
N ILE A 67 -66.26 -78.10 103.65
CA ILE A 67 -65.07 -78.23 102.79
C ILE A 67 -65.11 -79.55 101.98
N LYS A 68 -65.50 -80.67 102.60
CA LYS A 68 -65.61 -81.95 101.89
C LYS A 68 -66.68 -81.93 100.80
N SER A 69 -67.78 -81.21 101.00
CA SER A 69 -68.84 -81.09 99.99
C SER A 69 -68.37 -80.33 98.75
N VAL A 70 -67.62 -79.25 98.93
CA VAL A 70 -67.15 -78.40 97.81
C VAL A 70 -66.05 -79.09 97.01
N VAL A 71 -65.14 -79.80 97.66
CA VAL A 71 -64.05 -80.52 96.99
C VAL A 71 -64.57 -81.66 96.11
N ASN A 72 -65.60 -82.38 96.55
CA ASN A 72 -66.18 -83.47 95.75
C ASN A 72 -66.94 -82.97 94.52
N ALA A 73 -67.53 -81.78 94.56
CA ALA A 73 -68.35 -81.28 93.46
C ALA A 73 -67.53 -80.79 92.25
N HIS A 74 -66.32 -80.26 92.45
CA HIS A 74 -65.58 -79.53 91.39
C HIS A 74 -64.24 -80.17 90.96
N HIS A 75 -63.94 -81.41 91.39
CA HIS A 75 -62.64 -82.02 91.10
C HIS A 75 -62.39 -82.34 89.60
N GLU A 76 -63.44 -82.55 88.81
CA GLU A 76 -63.34 -83.02 87.41
C GLU A 76 -63.03 -81.86 86.45
N GLU A 77 -63.67 -80.69 86.64
CA GLU A 77 -63.43 -79.49 85.83
C GLU A 77 -62.01 -78.92 86.06
N LEU A 78 -61.48 -79.03 87.28
CA LEU A 78 -60.16 -78.52 87.64
C LEU A 78 -59.02 -79.33 86.99
N LEU A 79 -59.23 -80.64 86.84
CA LEU A 79 -58.29 -81.52 86.13
C LEU A 79 -58.27 -81.25 84.61
N GLN A 80 -59.41 -80.91 84.02
CA GLN A 80 -59.49 -80.67 82.57
C GLN A 80 -58.87 -79.33 82.16
N GLN A 81 -59.01 -78.27 82.98
CA GLN A 81 -58.30 -77.00 82.77
C GLN A 81 -56.79 -77.14 82.95
N ALA A 82 -56.33 -77.96 83.91
CA ALA A 82 -54.89 -78.23 84.09
C ALA A 82 -54.26 -78.92 82.87
N ALA A 83 -54.97 -79.86 82.23
CA ALA A 83 -54.50 -80.54 81.03
C ALA A 83 -54.34 -79.59 79.82
N ASN A 84 -55.31 -78.70 79.60
CA ASN A 84 -55.26 -77.72 78.51
C ASN A 84 -54.20 -76.64 78.72
N ALA A 85 -54.01 -76.18 79.98
CA ALA A 85 -52.93 -75.26 80.33
C ALA A 85 -51.54 -75.88 80.09
N ASN A 86 -51.39 -77.19 80.34
CA ASN A 86 -50.14 -77.91 80.09
C ASN A 86 -49.84 -78.07 78.59
N GLY A 87 -50.88 -78.29 77.76
CA GLY A 87 -50.74 -78.32 76.30
C GLY A 87 -50.29 -76.96 75.71
N LEU A 88 -50.87 -75.86 76.19
CA LEU A 88 -50.51 -74.51 75.75
C LEU A 88 -49.09 -74.12 76.21
N ALA A 89 -48.67 -74.57 77.40
CA ALA A 89 -47.31 -74.40 77.89
C ALA A 89 -46.28 -75.10 76.98
N GLY A 90 -46.60 -76.28 76.42
CA GLY A 90 -45.77 -76.97 75.44
C GLY A 90 -45.57 -76.17 74.14
N SER A 91 -46.65 -75.65 73.55
CA SER A 91 -46.57 -74.82 72.34
C SER A 91 -45.85 -73.49 72.59
N LEU A 92 -46.07 -72.84 73.74
CA LEU A 92 -45.33 -71.64 74.14
C LEU A 92 -43.83 -71.91 74.34
N THR A 93 -43.47 -73.08 74.87
CA THR A 93 -42.07 -73.49 75.04
C THR A 93 -41.40 -73.69 73.67
N SER A 94 -42.11 -74.30 72.71
CA SER A 94 -41.61 -74.47 71.33
C SER A 94 -41.47 -73.14 70.58
N VAL A 95 -42.45 -72.24 70.69
CA VAL A 95 -42.37 -70.89 70.10
C VAL A 95 -41.26 -70.07 70.76
N ARG A 96 -41.09 -70.18 72.08
CA ARG A 96 -39.99 -69.53 72.81
C ARG A 96 -38.62 -70.09 72.37
N ALA A 97 -38.52 -71.40 72.15
CA ALA A 97 -37.31 -72.02 71.60
C ALA A 97 -37.02 -71.53 70.17
N GLY A 98 -38.03 -71.48 69.30
CA GLY A 98 -37.89 -70.96 67.93
C GLY A 98 -37.52 -69.47 67.89
N LEU A 99 -38.10 -68.65 68.78
CA LEU A 99 -37.70 -67.25 68.96
C LEU A 99 -36.25 -67.14 69.45
N SER A 100 -35.82 -67.98 70.40
CA SER A 100 -34.43 -67.99 70.84
C SER A 100 -33.46 -68.44 69.73
N ASP A 101 -33.84 -69.40 68.91
CA ASP A 101 -33.01 -69.85 67.77
C ASP A 101 -32.94 -68.77 66.68
N LEU A 102 -34.00 -68.02 66.47
CA LEU A 102 -34.05 -66.90 65.53
C LEU A 102 -33.21 -65.72 66.05
N ASP A 103 -33.25 -65.44 67.35
CA ASP A 103 -32.41 -64.43 68.01
C ASP A 103 -30.93 -64.81 67.91
N ILE A 104 -30.59 -66.08 68.14
CA ILE A 104 -29.24 -66.62 67.92
C ILE A 104 -28.83 -66.50 66.44
N SER A 105 -29.75 -66.72 65.50
CA SER A 105 -29.50 -66.63 64.06
C SER A 105 -29.29 -65.18 63.62
N ILE A 106 -30.05 -64.22 64.17
CA ILE A 106 -29.86 -62.77 63.97
C ILE A 106 -28.51 -62.33 64.54
N GLU A 107 -28.15 -62.78 65.75
CA GLU A 107 -26.87 -62.40 66.35
C GLU A 107 -25.70 -63.02 65.57
N LYS A 108 -25.84 -64.26 65.06
CA LYS A 108 -24.88 -64.85 64.11
C LYS A 108 -24.77 -64.05 62.81
N LEU A 109 -25.89 -63.57 62.26
CA LEU A 109 -25.89 -62.75 61.03
C LEU A 109 -25.27 -61.37 61.28
N ARG A 110 -25.53 -60.76 62.44
CA ARG A 110 -24.88 -59.52 62.89
C ARG A 110 -23.37 -59.71 63.01
N LEU A 111 -22.92 -60.79 63.62
CA LEU A 111 -21.49 -61.11 63.77
C LEU A 111 -20.81 -61.46 62.44
N LYS A 112 -21.51 -62.14 61.51
CA LYS A 112 -20.95 -62.54 60.21
C LYS A 112 -20.99 -61.45 59.14
N VAL A 113 -21.92 -60.50 59.22
CA VAL A 113 -22.15 -59.51 58.14
C VAL A 113 -21.95 -58.09 58.64
N ARG A 114 -22.71 -57.67 59.68
CA ARG A 114 -22.71 -56.27 60.12
C ARG A 114 -21.38 -55.85 60.75
N VAL A 115 -20.80 -56.69 61.61
CA VAL A 115 -19.51 -56.39 62.26
C VAL A 115 -18.36 -56.35 61.24
N PRO A 116 -18.20 -57.33 60.32
CA PRO A 116 -17.21 -57.24 59.25
C PRO A 116 -17.43 -56.06 58.31
N TYR A 117 -18.68 -55.70 57.99
CA TYR A 117 -18.98 -54.52 57.19
C TYR A 117 -18.54 -53.22 57.90
N GLN A 118 -18.87 -53.04 59.18
CA GLN A 118 -18.43 -51.88 59.96
C GLN A 118 -16.90 -51.83 60.10
N SER A 119 -16.26 -52.97 60.27
CA SER A 119 -14.79 -53.07 60.30
C SER A 119 -14.18 -52.71 58.94
N LEU A 120 -14.74 -53.21 57.84
CA LEU A 120 -14.33 -52.88 56.48
C LEU A 120 -14.51 -51.38 56.19
N GLN A 121 -15.65 -50.79 56.55
CA GLN A 121 -15.90 -49.35 56.42
C GLN A 121 -14.89 -48.52 57.22
N THR A 122 -14.54 -48.97 58.43
CA THR A 122 -13.51 -48.33 59.26
C THR A 122 -12.12 -48.47 58.62
N ASN A 123 -11.79 -49.62 58.05
CA ASN A 123 -10.51 -49.84 57.38
C ASN A 123 -10.40 -49.09 56.05
N VAL A 124 -11.49 -48.99 55.28
CA VAL A 124 -11.57 -48.20 54.05
C VAL A 124 -11.40 -46.71 54.36
N SER A 125 -12.07 -46.19 55.40
CA SER A 125 -11.88 -44.78 55.80
C SER A 125 -10.47 -44.51 56.34
N ARG A 126 -9.85 -45.45 57.06
CA ARG A 126 -8.43 -45.37 57.45
C ARG A 126 -7.50 -45.37 56.24
N LEU A 127 -7.75 -46.25 55.27
CA LEU A 127 -6.97 -46.34 54.03
C LEU A 127 -7.09 -45.04 53.23
N GLN A 128 -8.30 -44.48 53.09
CA GLN A 128 -8.53 -43.21 52.41
C GLN A 128 -7.78 -42.06 53.09
N LYS A 129 -7.81 -41.99 54.43
CA LYS A 129 -7.04 -40.99 55.21
C LYS A 129 -5.53 -41.17 55.05
N LEU A 130 -5.04 -42.41 55.04
CA LEU A 130 -3.63 -42.72 54.80
C LEU A 130 -3.19 -42.33 53.38
N GLN A 131 -4.03 -42.57 52.38
CA GLN A 131 -3.77 -42.18 51.00
C GLN A 131 -3.74 -40.65 50.85
N GLN A 132 -4.72 -39.94 51.41
CA GLN A 132 -4.72 -38.48 51.46
C GLN A 132 -3.47 -37.92 52.16
N THR A 133 -3.08 -38.52 53.29
CA THR A 133 -1.87 -38.12 54.02
C THR A 133 -0.61 -38.38 53.18
N SER A 134 -0.53 -39.52 52.51
CA SER A 134 0.57 -39.87 51.62
C SER A 134 0.68 -38.89 50.45
N ASP A 135 -0.45 -38.51 49.84
CA ASP A 135 -0.50 -37.57 48.72
C ASP A 135 -0.09 -36.15 49.14
N VAL A 136 -0.54 -35.70 50.32
CA VAL A 136 -0.08 -34.41 50.89
C VAL A 136 1.41 -34.46 51.20
N LEU A 137 1.93 -35.56 51.78
CA LEU A 137 3.35 -35.71 52.09
C LEU A 137 4.21 -35.72 50.82
N ARG A 138 3.77 -36.39 49.75
CA ARG A 138 4.43 -36.40 48.44
C ARG A 138 4.46 -35.01 47.81
N ARG A 139 3.33 -34.30 47.80
CA ARG A 139 3.24 -32.92 47.29
C ARG A 139 4.10 -31.96 48.13
N MET A 140 4.12 -32.13 49.46
CA MET A 140 4.97 -31.36 50.37
C MET A 140 6.47 -31.63 50.14
N SER A 141 6.86 -32.89 49.92
CA SER A 141 8.24 -33.25 49.61
C SER A 141 8.71 -32.58 48.31
N ARG A 142 7.88 -32.63 47.25
CA ARG A 142 8.15 -31.91 45.98
C ARG A 142 8.26 -30.40 46.22
N PHE A 143 7.35 -29.81 47.00
CA PHE A 143 7.38 -28.39 47.36
C PHE A 143 8.70 -28.01 48.06
N VAL A 144 9.16 -28.78 49.05
CA VAL A 144 10.40 -28.50 49.79
C VAL A 144 11.63 -28.58 48.88
N VAL A 145 11.69 -29.57 47.99
CA VAL A 145 12.81 -29.70 47.02
C VAL A 145 12.85 -28.49 46.08
N LEU A 146 11.70 -28.07 45.55
CA LEU A 146 11.60 -26.93 44.66
C LEU A 146 11.86 -25.59 45.38
N ALA A 147 11.39 -25.43 46.61
CA ALA A 147 11.65 -24.24 47.43
C ALA A 147 13.15 -24.09 47.76
N ARG A 148 13.83 -25.19 48.09
CA ARG A 148 15.29 -25.20 48.27
C ARG A 148 16.04 -24.88 46.98
N ARG A 149 15.56 -25.42 45.84
CA ARG A 149 16.12 -25.09 44.52
C ARG A 149 15.98 -23.60 44.21
N LEU A 150 14.81 -23.02 44.46
CA LEU A 150 14.56 -21.58 44.28
C LEU A 150 15.45 -20.74 45.20
N GLN A 151 15.62 -21.12 46.46
CA GLN A 151 16.53 -20.42 47.39
C GLN A 151 17.98 -20.40 46.87
N GLY A 152 18.47 -21.53 46.34
CA GLY A 152 19.80 -21.59 45.72
C GLY A 152 19.90 -20.68 44.50
N GLN A 153 18.90 -20.70 43.63
CA GLN A 153 18.86 -19.86 42.41
C GLN A 153 18.76 -18.36 42.74
N MET A 154 18.03 -17.98 43.79
CA MET A 154 17.95 -16.59 44.25
C MET A 154 19.24 -16.10 44.89
N ALA A 155 19.93 -16.96 45.65
CA ALA A 155 21.24 -16.64 46.19
C ALA A 155 22.30 -16.48 45.07
N GLU A 156 22.25 -17.32 44.03
CA GLU A 156 23.12 -17.23 42.86
C GLU A 156 22.90 -15.94 42.05
N MET A 157 21.64 -15.46 42.00
CA MET A 157 21.28 -14.18 41.37
C MET A 157 21.81 -12.97 42.16
N GLU A 158 21.82 -13.02 43.49
CA GLU A 158 22.28 -11.93 44.37
C GLU A 158 23.81 -11.81 44.48
N LEU A 159 24.58 -12.79 43.99
CA LEU A 159 26.04 -12.76 44.03
C LEU A 159 26.63 -11.75 43.01
N PRO A 160 27.60 -10.90 43.42
CA PRO A 160 28.35 -10.07 42.48
C PRO A 160 29.17 -10.94 41.52
N PRO A 161 29.51 -10.45 40.31
CA PRO A 161 30.27 -11.22 39.33
C PRO A 161 31.69 -11.42 39.87
N THR A 162 31.94 -12.53 40.56
CA THR A 162 33.28 -12.88 41.04
C THR A 162 33.72 -14.23 40.51
N ASN A 163 34.81 -14.18 39.74
CA ASN A 163 35.71 -15.24 39.31
C ASN A 163 35.73 -16.46 40.23
N THR A 164 34.83 -17.42 40.01
CA THR A 164 34.89 -18.73 40.67
C THR A 164 34.77 -19.86 39.64
N ALA A 165 35.49 -19.73 38.53
CA ALA A 165 35.82 -20.87 37.67
C ALA A 165 37.04 -20.58 36.78
N SER A 166 38.24 -20.44 37.38
CA SER A 166 39.47 -20.50 36.59
C SER A 166 40.61 -21.14 37.38
N ALA A 167 40.56 -22.47 37.47
CA ALA A 167 41.73 -23.30 37.69
C ALA A 167 41.87 -24.29 36.52
N ALA A 168 42.05 -23.75 35.29
CA ALA A 168 42.70 -24.43 34.16
C ALA A 168 42.85 -23.48 32.93
N LEU A 169 43.96 -22.73 32.93
CA LEU A 169 44.85 -22.37 31.81
C LEU A 169 44.30 -21.96 30.41
N ASN A 170 44.62 -20.69 30.06
CA ASN A 170 45.28 -20.17 28.84
C ASN A 170 44.53 -19.23 27.85
N GLU A 171 44.96 -17.96 27.92
CA GLU A 171 45.27 -16.96 26.85
C GLU A 171 44.19 -16.26 25.97
N THR A 172 43.88 -15.00 26.35
CA THR A 172 43.49 -13.79 25.56
C THR A 172 42.09 -13.69 24.89
N PRO A 173 41.51 -12.48 24.63
CA PRO A 173 41.59 -11.17 25.28
C PRO A 173 40.27 -10.76 26.01
N ILE A 174 40.36 -9.68 26.78
CA ILE A 174 39.54 -9.28 27.96
C ILE A 174 38.05 -8.92 27.68
N ASN A 175 37.54 -9.00 26.44
CA ASN A 175 36.16 -8.60 26.13
C ASN A 175 35.13 -9.75 26.09
N VAL A 176 35.57 -11.02 26.14
CA VAL A 176 34.67 -12.20 26.05
C VAL A 176 34.12 -12.60 27.45
N LEU A 177 34.91 -12.38 28.50
CA LEU A 177 34.58 -12.82 29.87
C LEU A 177 33.37 -12.09 30.48
N GLY A 178 33.07 -10.86 30.05
CA GLY A 178 31.90 -10.12 30.56
C GLY A 178 30.58 -10.68 30.02
N GLN A 179 30.58 -11.16 28.78
CA GLN A 179 29.40 -11.65 28.07
C GLN A 179 28.97 -13.03 28.57
N ASP A 180 29.93 -13.91 28.89
CA ASP A 180 29.66 -15.23 29.47
C ASP A 180 29.03 -15.13 30.87
N ILE A 181 29.44 -14.14 31.68
CA ILE A 181 28.93 -13.93 33.04
C ILE A 181 27.51 -13.32 33.02
N GLU A 182 27.24 -12.40 32.09
CA GLU A 182 25.89 -11.86 31.88
C GLU A 182 24.95 -12.95 31.37
N ASP A 183 25.36 -13.75 30.38
CA ASP A 183 24.59 -14.90 29.88
C ASP A 183 24.30 -15.94 30.99
N GLU A 184 25.21 -16.14 31.95
CA GLU A 184 24.99 -17.02 33.10
C GLU A 184 23.92 -16.46 34.05
N LYS A 185 23.99 -15.17 34.40
CA LYS A 185 22.97 -14.50 35.22
C LYS A 185 21.60 -14.51 34.55
N GLU A 186 21.54 -14.26 33.25
CA GLU A 186 20.32 -14.34 32.47
C GLU A 186 19.69 -15.75 32.51
N ARG A 187 20.52 -16.79 32.45
CA ARG A 187 20.07 -18.19 32.56
C ARG A 187 19.60 -18.55 33.97
N THR A 188 20.24 -18.05 35.02
CA THR A 188 19.80 -18.31 36.41
C THR A 188 18.44 -17.67 36.68
N ILE A 189 18.19 -16.46 36.16
CA ILE A 189 16.88 -15.78 36.24
C ILE A 189 15.79 -16.61 35.54
N ALA A 190 16.05 -17.11 34.33
CA ALA A 190 15.09 -17.96 33.60
C ALA A 190 14.80 -19.28 34.35
N LYS A 191 15.81 -19.88 34.99
CA LYS A 191 15.65 -21.08 35.83
C LYS A 191 14.85 -20.80 37.10
N ALA A 192 15.06 -19.64 37.74
CA ALA A 192 14.31 -19.21 38.91
C ALA A 192 12.82 -19.02 38.57
N ALA A 193 12.51 -18.40 37.43
CA ALA A 193 11.14 -18.27 36.93
C ALA A 193 10.44 -19.62 36.75
N LEU A 194 11.14 -20.64 36.23
CA LEU A 194 10.59 -21.98 36.07
C LEU A 194 10.29 -22.64 37.43
N SER A 195 11.21 -22.52 38.40
CA SER A 195 10.98 -22.99 39.77
C SER A 195 9.79 -22.31 40.43
N ILE A 196 9.62 -20.99 40.22
CA ILE A 196 8.47 -20.22 40.72
C ILE A 196 7.18 -20.75 40.10
N ALA A 197 7.14 -20.95 38.78
CA ALA A 197 5.94 -21.45 38.09
C ALA A 197 5.55 -22.87 38.54
N GLU A 198 6.52 -23.77 38.75
CA GLU A 198 6.27 -25.11 39.29
C GLU A 198 5.74 -25.05 40.73
N LEU A 199 6.30 -24.17 41.57
CA LEU A 199 5.83 -23.96 42.95
C LEU A 199 4.40 -23.42 42.99
N THR A 200 4.11 -22.39 42.18
CA THR A 200 2.75 -21.81 42.07
C THR A 200 1.76 -22.85 41.55
N ALA A 201 2.13 -23.63 40.53
CA ALA A 201 1.27 -24.71 40.02
C ALA A 201 1.00 -25.80 41.08
N LEU A 202 1.98 -26.14 41.93
CA LEU A 202 1.76 -27.07 43.04
C LEU A 202 0.88 -26.48 44.15
N LEU A 203 0.97 -25.18 44.39
CA LEU A 203 0.15 -24.46 45.37
C LEU A 203 -1.31 -24.33 44.92
N ASP A 204 -1.53 -24.16 43.62
CA ASP A 204 -2.84 -23.90 43.01
C ASP A 204 -3.47 -25.13 42.35
N ALA A 205 -2.80 -26.29 42.38
CA ALA A 205 -3.31 -27.53 41.80
C ALA A 205 -4.68 -27.91 42.40
N PRO A 206 -5.74 -28.04 41.57
CA PRO A 206 -7.04 -28.50 42.05
C PRO A 206 -6.94 -29.95 42.53
N SER A 207 -7.82 -30.31 43.46
CA SER A 207 -7.86 -31.54 44.27
C SER A 207 -8.00 -32.87 43.50
N THR A 208 -7.71 -32.94 42.20
CA THR A 208 -8.11 -34.03 41.29
C THR A 208 -7.00 -34.52 40.35
N ALA A 209 -5.74 -34.50 40.76
CA ALA A 209 -4.65 -35.10 39.97
C ALA A 209 -4.11 -36.40 40.60
N SER A 210 -4.76 -37.52 40.32
CA SER A 210 -4.12 -38.84 40.30
C SER A 210 -4.52 -39.53 39.00
N GLU A 211 -3.57 -39.62 38.06
CA GLU A 211 -3.71 -40.45 36.87
C GLU A 211 -3.63 -41.93 37.27
N THR A 212 -4.65 -42.72 36.93
CA THR A 212 -4.49 -44.09 36.41
C THR A 212 -5.84 -44.66 35.93
N ALA A 213 -5.80 -45.26 34.73
CA ALA A 213 -6.74 -46.21 34.11
C ALA A 213 -8.02 -45.66 33.42
N GLU A 214 -8.07 -45.93 32.10
CA GLU A 214 -9.27 -45.96 31.26
C GLU A 214 -10.34 -46.92 31.80
N ALA A 215 -11.58 -46.45 32.02
CA ALA A 215 -12.84 -47.21 31.94
C ALA A 215 -14.06 -46.25 32.02
N PRO A 216 -15.29 -46.66 31.63
CA PRO A 216 -16.21 -45.83 30.85
C PRO A 216 -17.10 -44.90 31.68
N LYS A 217 -17.51 -43.80 31.03
CA LYS A 217 -18.62 -42.95 31.44
C LYS A 217 -19.90 -43.76 31.37
N ASP A 218 -20.52 -44.03 32.51
CA ASP A 218 -21.98 -44.16 32.71
C ASP A 218 -22.26 -44.47 34.18
N ALA A 219 -22.66 -43.46 34.96
CA ALA A 219 -23.56 -43.57 36.12
C ALA A 219 -23.72 -42.19 36.77
N GLU A 220 -24.92 -41.64 36.64
CA GLU A 220 -25.38 -40.45 37.34
C GLU A 220 -25.49 -40.68 38.85
N ASN A 221 -25.23 -39.60 39.60
CA ASN A 221 -25.75 -39.29 40.93
C ASN A 221 -25.78 -40.42 41.97
N ASP A 222 -24.71 -40.51 42.76
CA ASP A 222 -24.88 -40.69 44.21
C ASP A 222 -23.86 -39.86 44.99
N THR A 223 -24.38 -38.89 45.73
CA THR A 223 -23.63 -37.96 46.57
C THR A 223 -23.19 -38.64 47.86
N THR A 224 -21.96 -39.15 47.88
CA THR A 224 -21.21 -39.35 49.13
C THR A 224 -19.80 -38.79 48.99
N ASP A 225 -19.60 -37.62 49.59
CA ASP A 225 -18.36 -36.97 50.04
C ASP A 225 -17.05 -37.72 49.67
N ALA A 226 -16.68 -37.65 48.39
CA ALA A 226 -15.41 -38.13 47.87
C ALA A 226 -14.30 -37.14 48.27
N GLY A 227 -13.77 -37.30 49.48
CA GLY A 227 -12.49 -36.82 49.97
C GLY A 227 -11.89 -35.59 49.29
N ALA A 228 -12.30 -34.39 49.71
CA ALA A 228 -11.64 -33.15 49.37
C ALA A 228 -10.12 -33.23 49.66
N ALA A 229 -9.28 -33.20 48.63
CA ALA A 229 -7.84 -33.18 48.83
C ALA A 229 -7.43 -31.92 49.60
N ILE A 230 -6.60 -32.08 50.62
CA ILE A 230 -6.12 -30.96 51.46
C ILE A 230 -5.27 -30.02 50.58
N PRO A 231 -5.63 -28.73 50.47
CA PRO A 231 -4.81 -27.74 49.75
C PRO A 231 -3.44 -27.56 50.43
N LEU A 232 -2.36 -27.47 49.66
CA LEU A 232 -1.02 -27.27 50.23
C LEU A 232 -0.91 -25.95 51.01
N ARG A 233 -1.67 -24.92 50.61
CA ARG A 233 -1.72 -23.61 51.29
C ARG A 233 -2.21 -23.69 52.74
N SER A 234 -2.96 -24.73 53.14
CA SER A 234 -3.43 -24.89 54.52
C SER A 234 -2.40 -25.53 55.45
N VAL A 235 -1.24 -25.95 54.94
CA VAL A 235 -0.15 -26.51 55.75
C VAL A 235 0.72 -25.36 56.26
N ASN A 236 0.85 -25.20 57.58
CA ASN A 236 1.56 -24.06 58.20
C ASN A 236 2.99 -23.85 57.67
N VAL A 237 3.74 -24.94 57.43
CA VAL A 237 5.11 -24.87 56.89
C VAL A 237 5.15 -24.33 55.46
N VAL A 238 4.15 -24.70 54.64
CA VAL A 238 4.02 -24.16 53.27
C VAL A 238 3.60 -22.70 53.33
N ALA A 239 2.61 -22.36 54.15
CA ALA A 239 2.10 -21.00 54.31
C ALA A 239 3.21 -20.01 54.72
N ALA A 240 4.13 -20.42 55.59
CA ALA A 240 5.29 -19.62 55.98
C ALA A 240 6.26 -19.32 54.80
N HIS A 241 6.36 -20.21 53.82
CA HIS A 241 7.22 -20.05 52.65
C HIS A 241 6.54 -19.36 51.46
N VAL A 242 5.22 -19.18 51.46
CA VAL A 242 4.50 -18.48 50.37
C VAL A 242 4.98 -17.04 50.21
N ALA A 243 5.20 -16.31 51.31
CA ALA A 243 5.68 -14.93 51.26
C ALA A 243 7.03 -14.79 50.52
N PHE A 244 7.95 -15.75 50.76
CA PHE A 244 9.22 -15.81 50.05
C PHE A 244 9.05 -16.08 48.54
N ILE A 245 8.10 -16.95 48.16
CA ILE A 245 7.83 -17.25 46.75
C ILE A 245 7.29 -16.01 46.03
N GLU A 246 6.39 -15.25 46.66
CA GLU A 246 5.87 -14.00 46.10
C GLU A 246 6.95 -12.91 46.02
N GLU A 247 7.83 -12.81 47.03
CA GLU A 247 8.99 -11.89 46.97
C GLU A 247 9.96 -12.29 45.85
N ALA A 248 10.28 -13.57 45.71
CA ALA A 248 11.10 -14.07 44.60
C ALA A 248 10.45 -13.80 43.24
N ARG A 249 9.12 -13.98 43.13
CA ARG A 249 8.37 -13.67 41.91
C ARG A 249 8.45 -12.20 41.54
N THR A 250 8.26 -11.29 42.50
CA THR A 250 8.36 -9.84 42.25
C THR A 250 9.78 -9.43 41.84
N LYS A 251 10.82 -9.94 42.52
CA LYS A 251 12.22 -9.71 42.13
C LYS A 251 12.53 -10.19 40.70
N VAL A 252 12.18 -11.44 40.36
CA VAL A 252 12.40 -11.99 39.01
C VAL A 252 11.63 -11.22 37.94
N THR A 253 10.42 -10.75 38.26
CA THR A 253 9.61 -9.94 37.34
C THR A 253 10.26 -8.58 37.07
N ASN A 254 10.77 -7.91 38.10
CA ASN A 254 11.47 -6.61 37.95
C ASN A 254 12.76 -6.75 37.13
N GLU A 255 13.55 -7.79 37.40
CA GLU A 255 14.77 -8.07 36.62
C GLU A 255 14.42 -8.39 35.16
N MET A 256 13.39 -9.22 34.93
CA MET A 256 12.91 -9.51 33.58
C MET A 256 12.49 -8.23 32.84
N GLU A 257 11.71 -7.34 33.45
CA GLU A 257 11.32 -6.07 32.85
C GLU A 257 12.54 -5.19 32.50
N SER A 258 13.51 -5.08 33.42
CA SER A 258 14.77 -4.38 33.19
C SER A 258 15.57 -4.97 32.02
N MET A 259 15.65 -6.30 31.94
CA MET A 259 16.29 -7.03 30.84
C MET A 259 15.58 -6.77 29.51
N VAL A 260 14.24 -6.79 29.47
CA VAL A 260 13.48 -6.49 28.24
C VAL A 260 13.75 -5.06 27.78
N LEU A 261 13.68 -4.09 28.69
CA LEU A 261 13.88 -2.67 28.35
C LEU A 261 15.30 -2.42 27.83
N THR A 262 16.31 -2.99 28.49
CA THR A 262 17.72 -2.90 28.07
C THR A 262 17.94 -3.61 26.74
N GLY A 263 17.37 -4.81 26.58
CA GLY A 263 17.43 -5.58 25.33
C GLY A 263 16.80 -4.85 24.14
N LEU A 264 15.67 -4.16 24.35
CA LEU A 264 15.05 -3.32 23.32
C LEU A 264 15.81 -2.02 23.07
N LYS A 265 16.42 -1.42 24.10
CA LYS A 265 17.20 -0.18 23.96
C LYS A 265 18.47 -0.42 23.14
N ASP A 266 19.21 -1.48 23.46
CA ASP A 266 20.50 -1.79 22.86
C ASP A 266 20.38 -2.74 21.66
N LEU A 267 19.14 -3.15 21.33
CA LEU A 267 18.81 -4.12 20.27
C LEU A 267 19.53 -5.47 20.47
N ASN A 268 19.82 -5.83 21.72
CA ASN A 268 20.50 -7.08 22.07
C ASN A 268 19.52 -8.26 22.01
N GLN A 269 19.66 -9.08 20.96
CA GLN A 269 18.81 -10.25 20.73
C GLN A 269 18.99 -11.36 21.78
N SER A 270 20.16 -11.51 22.42
CA SER A 270 20.37 -12.55 23.45
C SER A 270 19.62 -12.20 24.72
N LEU A 271 19.78 -10.98 25.21
CA LEU A 271 19.11 -10.46 26.40
C LEU A 271 17.58 -10.43 26.24
N LEU A 272 17.08 -10.05 25.05
CA LEU A 272 15.67 -10.16 24.68
C LEU A 272 15.19 -11.62 24.70
N ALA A 273 16.00 -12.54 24.17
CA ALA A 273 15.68 -13.96 24.17
C ALA A 273 15.56 -14.53 25.60
N SER A 274 16.51 -14.18 26.47
CA SER A 274 16.53 -14.63 27.88
C SER A 274 15.36 -14.04 28.67
N SER A 275 15.07 -12.75 28.50
CA SER A 275 13.95 -12.10 29.18
C SER A 275 12.58 -12.62 28.73
N LEU A 276 12.39 -12.87 27.43
CA LEU A 276 11.17 -13.51 26.91
C LEU A 276 11.04 -14.96 27.37
N GLN A 277 12.15 -15.69 27.56
CA GLN A 277 12.12 -17.03 28.15
C GLN A 277 11.68 -16.97 29.62
N THR A 278 12.18 -16.00 30.39
CA THR A 278 11.74 -15.75 31.77
C THR A 278 10.23 -15.43 31.81
N ALA A 279 9.73 -14.59 30.89
CA ALA A 279 8.31 -14.26 30.77
C ALA A 279 7.43 -15.48 30.41
N PHE A 280 7.92 -16.34 29.52
CA PHE A 280 7.25 -17.59 29.16
C PHE A 280 7.18 -18.53 30.35
N ASN A 281 8.30 -18.70 31.08
CA ASN A 281 8.36 -19.56 32.26
C ASN A 281 7.41 -19.07 33.36
N LEU A 282 7.25 -17.75 33.53
CA LEU A 282 6.29 -17.12 34.45
C LEU A 282 4.83 -17.12 33.94
N ARG A 283 4.57 -17.57 32.71
CA ARG A 283 3.26 -17.56 32.03
C ARG A 283 2.66 -16.16 31.84
N VAL A 284 3.49 -15.13 31.69
CA VAL A 284 3.08 -13.73 31.48
C VAL A 284 3.48 -13.19 30.09
N LEU A 285 4.03 -14.05 29.23
CA LEU A 285 4.52 -13.66 27.90
C LEU A 285 3.48 -12.92 27.03
N PRO A 286 2.21 -13.37 26.90
CA PRO A 286 1.25 -12.68 26.03
C PRO A 286 0.91 -11.26 26.52
N GLU A 287 0.74 -11.07 27.83
CA GLU A 287 0.48 -9.77 28.46
C GLU A 287 1.69 -8.84 28.31
N LEU A 288 2.89 -9.36 28.53
CA LEU A 288 4.15 -8.61 28.38
C LEU A 288 4.32 -8.10 26.94
N VAL A 289 4.14 -8.97 25.94
CA VAL A 289 4.26 -8.57 24.52
C VAL A 289 3.21 -7.53 24.15
N GLN A 290 1.95 -7.69 24.60
CA GLN A 290 0.90 -6.71 24.34
C GLN A 290 1.24 -5.34 24.94
N ASN A 291 1.66 -5.29 26.21
CA ASN A 291 2.03 -4.05 26.89
C ASN A 291 3.21 -3.35 26.20
N LEU A 292 4.26 -4.09 25.81
CA LEU A 292 5.40 -3.53 25.09
C LEU A 292 4.99 -2.90 23.75
N ILE A 293 4.09 -3.54 23.00
CA ILE A 293 3.60 -3.00 21.72
C ILE A 293 2.77 -1.74 21.97
N LEU A 294 1.92 -1.72 23.01
CA LEU A 294 1.15 -0.54 23.39
C LEU A 294 2.05 0.62 23.82
N ASP A 295 3.07 0.35 24.63
CA ASP A 295 4.02 1.36 25.10
C ASP A 295 4.84 1.93 23.95
N LEU A 296 5.36 1.09 23.05
CA LEU A 296 6.07 1.55 21.86
C LEU A 296 5.14 2.34 20.91
N SER A 297 3.88 1.92 20.75
CA SER A 297 2.91 2.64 19.93
C SER A 297 2.58 4.02 20.52
N LYS A 298 2.38 4.09 21.84
CA LYS A 298 2.10 5.33 22.57
C LYS A 298 3.30 6.27 22.55
N ALA A 299 4.52 5.75 22.74
CA ALA A 299 5.74 6.53 22.66
C ALA A 299 5.86 7.21 21.28
N VAL A 300 5.59 6.48 20.19
CA VAL A 300 5.63 7.09 18.85
C VAL A 300 4.49 8.08 18.63
N GLU A 301 3.29 7.80 19.12
CA GLU A 301 2.18 8.77 19.07
C GLU A 301 2.55 10.11 19.75
N GLU A 302 3.14 10.06 20.93
CA GLU A 302 3.61 11.25 21.65
C GLU A 302 4.70 12.01 20.87
N ARG A 303 5.63 11.29 20.21
CA ARG A 303 6.66 11.89 19.36
C ARG A 303 6.09 12.57 18.12
N ILE A 304 5.12 11.92 17.46
CA ILE A 304 4.41 12.50 16.31
C ILE A 304 3.66 13.76 16.75
N GLN A 305 2.86 13.69 17.81
CA GLN A 305 2.12 14.85 18.33
C GLN A 305 3.06 16.00 18.69
N SER A 306 4.17 15.69 19.37
CA SER A 306 5.19 16.65 19.75
C SER A 306 5.78 17.36 18.53
N ALA A 307 6.14 16.64 17.46
CA ALA A 307 6.74 17.20 16.26
C ALA A 307 5.86 18.26 15.57
N PHE A 308 4.54 18.10 15.63
CA PHE A 308 3.56 19.05 15.05
C PHE A 308 3.04 20.11 16.05
N ASP A 309 3.49 20.10 17.32
CA ASP A 309 3.06 21.06 18.33
C ASP A 309 3.62 22.47 18.07
N LEU A 310 2.74 23.41 17.74
CA LEU A 310 3.08 24.80 17.45
C LEU A 310 3.74 25.52 18.63
N THR A 311 3.41 25.17 19.87
CA THR A 311 4.00 25.85 21.04
C THR A 311 5.46 25.48 21.22
N GLN A 312 5.84 24.25 20.87
CA GLN A 312 7.21 23.77 20.92
C GLN A 312 8.01 24.31 19.74
N ILE A 313 7.43 24.32 18.52
CA ILE A 313 8.04 24.96 17.35
C ILE A 313 8.33 26.44 17.64
N SER A 314 7.41 27.16 18.30
CA SER A 314 7.60 28.57 18.66
C SER A 314 8.77 28.82 19.63
N ARG A 315 9.00 27.87 20.55
CA ARG A 315 10.10 27.91 21.52
C ARG A 315 11.44 27.67 20.83
N ASP A 316 11.52 26.63 20.02
CA ASP A 316 12.73 26.25 19.28
C ASP A 316 13.13 27.32 18.26
N ALA A 317 12.15 27.95 17.62
CA ALA A 317 12.38 29.08 16.70
C ALA A 317 12.88 30.34 17.41
N SER A 318 12.58 30.50 18.71
CA SER A 318 13.02 31.66 19.50
C SER A 318 14.41 31.45 20.10
N SER A 319 14.76 30.22 20.49
CA SER A 319 16.08 29.89 21.04
C SER A 319 17.20 29.96 20.00
N SER A 320 16.89 29.83 18.70
CA SER A 320 17.90 29.96 17.64
C SER A 320 18.49 31.38 17.52
N LYS A 321 17.92 32.38 18.21
CA LYS A 321 18.38 33.77 18.19
C LYS A 321 19.54 34.03 19.15
N ASP A 322 19.70 33.21 20.19
CA ASP A 322 20.74 33.42 21.23
C ASP A 322 22.09 32.77 20.89
N SER A 323 22.16 31.93 19.84
CA SER A 323 23.41 31.26 19.43
C SER A 323 24.27 32.07 18.44
N ALA A 324 23.81 33.26 18.00
CA ALA A 324 24.50 34.07 16.97
C ALA A 324 25.03 35.43 17.46
N SER A 325 24.92 35.75 18.74
CA SER A 325 25.52 36.97 19.32
C SER A 325 26.41 36.67 20.52
N SER A 326 27.57 36.06 20.27
CA SER A 326 28.70 36.13 21.18
C SER A 326 29.35 37.52 21.08
N SER A 327 28.67 38.54 21.58
CA SER A 327 29.30 39.84 21.87
C SER A 327 28.88 40.26 23.26
N ASN A 328 29.80 40.08 24.21
CA ASN A 328 29.75 40.64 25.55
C ASN A 328 29.53 42.16 25.47
N VAL A 329 28.29 42.61 25.65
CA VAL A 329 27.98 43.98 26.08
C VAL A 329 26.86 43.90 27.11
N PRO A 330 27.05 44.39 28.34
CA PRO A 330 25.98 44.46 29.33
C PRO A 330 25.12 45.70 29.02
N GLN A 331 23.90 45.51 28.51
CA GLN A 331 22.92 46.58 28.43
C GLN A 331 21.55 46.14 28.98
N SER A 332 21.18 46.82 30.06
CA SER A 332 19.85 47.23 30.55
C SER A 332 18.63 46.31 30.36
N PRO A 333 17.82 46.13 31.42
CA PRO A 333 16.60 45.31 31.36
C PRO A 333 15.52 46.04 30.58
N SER A 334 15.45 45.80 29.27
CA SER A 334 14.25 46.14 28.52
C SER A 334 13.13 45.21 28.97
N THR A 335 12.07 45.82 29.48
CA THR A 335 10.81 45.19 29.86
C THR A 335 10.07 44.73 28.60
N SER A 336 10.59 43.69 27.95
CA SER A 336 9.82 42.94 26.97
C SER A 336 8.72 42.18 27.73
N TYR A 337 7.52 42.78 27.74
CA TYR A 337 6.26 42.08 27.95
C TYR A 337 6.37 40.70 27.29
N LYS A 338 6.32 39.63 28.10
CA LYS A 338 6.08 38.25 27.63
C LYS A 338 4.67 38.20 27.04
N SER A 339 4.56 38.73 25.82
CA SER A 339 3.37 38.63 25.01
C SER A 339 3.05 37.15 24.82
N ARG A 340 1.77 36.81 24.96
CA ARG A 340 1.17 35.47 24.80
C ARG A 340 1.93 34.65 23.76
N VAL A 341 2.21 33.37 24.08
CA VAL A 341 2.76 32.38 23.14
C VAL A 341 2.02 32.53 21.82
N ARG A 342 2.69 33.14 20.85
CA ARG A 342 2.08 33.47 19.57
C ARG A 342 1.99 32.16 18.81
N THR A 343 0.77 31.71 18.52
CA THR A 343 0.52 30.41 17.89
C THR A 343 0.72 30.43 16.37
N GLU A 344 0.95 31.61 15.76
CA GLU A 344 1.21 31.74 14.33
C GLU A 344 2.42 32.65 14.02
N PRO A 345 3.31 32.25 13.10
CA PRO A 345 4.46 33.05 12.71
C PRO A 345 4.06 34.29 11.90
N THR A 346 4.85 35.36 12.00
CA THR A 346 4.79 36.49 11.06
C THR A 346 5.60 36.18 9.81
N THR A 347 5.43 36.99 8.77
CA THR A 347 6.26 36.97 7.56
C THR A 347 7.77 37.02 7.87
N TYR A 348 8.18 37.72 8.94
CA TYR A 348 9.59 37.83 9.35
C TYR A 348 10.09 36.59 10.11
N THR A 349 9.25 35.99 10.96
CA THR A 349 9.65 34.81 11.76
C THR A 349 9.38 33.48 11.07
N ALA A 350 8.61 33.47 9.97
CA ALA A 350 8.25 32.26 9.22
C ALA A 350 9.44 31.40 8.78
N PRO A 351 10.59 31.95 8.32
CA PRO A 351 11.74 31.12 7.95
C PRO A 351 12.36 30.36 9.14
N GLN A 352 12.43 31.01 10.31
CA GLN A 352 12.97 30.41 11.55
C GLN A 352 12.05 29.29 12.05
N TRP A 353 10.73 29.54 12.02
CA TRP A 353 9.72 28.54 12.36
C TRP A 353 9.76 27.36 11.38
N ALA A 354 9.98 27.60 10.10
CA ALA A 354 10.09 26.54 9.10
C ALA A 354 11.34 25.69 9.35
N ALA A 355 12.49 26.32 9.66
CA ALA A 355 13.71 25.61 10.00
C ALA A 355 13.53 24.71 11.24
N ALA A 356 12.91 25.25 12.30
CA ALA A 356 12.58 24.48 13.51
C ALA A 356 11.65 23.30 13.19
N LEU A 357 10.55 23.53 12.44
CA LEU A 357 9.63 22.47 12.02
C LEU A 357 10.37 21.35 11.25
N TRP A 358 11.23 21.70 10.30
CA TRP A 358 11.98 20.70 9.52
C TRP A 358 12.96 19.90 10.38
N ALA A 359 13.70 20.54 11.29
CA ALA A 359 14.60 19.85 12.20
C ALA A 359 13.85 18.85 13.10
N ARG A 360 12.64 19.22 13.56
CA ARG A 360 11.79 18.32 14.35
C ARG A 360 11.24 17.16 13.53
N LEU A 361 10.86 17.39 12.28
CA LEU A 361 10.45 16.32 11.37
C LEU A 361 11.60 15.35 11.04
N GLU A 362 12.82 15.86 10.90
CA GLU A 362 14.02 15.03 10.73
C GLU A 362 14.25 14.14 11.96
N SER A 363 14.18 14.69 13.17
CA SER A 363 14.25 13.93 14.42
C SER A 363 13.10 12.92 14.56
N LEU A 364 11.89 13.29 14.15
CA LEU A 364 10.72 12.40 14.19
C LEU A 364 10.94 11.16 13.33
N ILE A 365 11.52 11.31 12.13
CA ILE A 365 11.81 10.17 11.26
C ILE A 365 12.78 9.19 11.92
N ASP A 366 13.82 9.70 12.59
CA ASP A 366 14.78 8.85 13.30
C ASP A 366 14.12 8.14 14.49
N ASP A 367 13.33 8.86 15.31
CA ASP A 367 12.59 8.29 16.45
C ASP A 367 11.57 7.22 16.01
N MET A 368 10.82 7.48 14.93
CA MET A 368 9.88 6.53 14.33
C MET A 368 10.59 5.27 13.84
N ALA A 369 11.73 5.43 13.15
CA ALA A 369 12.51 4.30 12.64
C ALA A 369 13.03 3.43 13.79
N ASP A 370 13.54 4.05 14.85
CA ASP A 370 14.08 3.33 16.00
C ASP A 370 12.99 2.50 16.71
N CYS A 371 11.78 3.04 16.83
CA CYS A 371 10.64 2.28 17.38
C CYS A 371 10.21 1.13 16.45
N CYS A 372 10.21 1.33 15.13
CA CYS A 372 9.96 0.25 14.17
C CYS A 372 10.99 -0.88 14.35
N VAL A 373 12.28 -0.54 14.38
CA VAL A 373 13.37 -1.51 14.53
C VAL A 373 13.23 -2.32 15.82
N LYS A 374 12.81 -1.69 16.92
CA LYS A 374 12.53 -2.37 18.20
C LYS A 374 11.40 -3.40 18.07
N VAL A 375 10.28 -3.04 17.45
CA VAL A 375 9.14 -3.96 17.25
C VAL A 375 9.53 -5.14 16.35
N TYR A 376 10.28 -4.90 15.28
CA TYR A 376 10.75 -5.97 14.40
C TYR A 376 11.80 -6.86 15.06
N THR A 377 12.66 -6.31 15.91
CA THR A 377 13.63 -7.09 16.69
C THR A 377 12.89 -7.98 17.69
N LEU A 378 11.88 -7.45 18.39
CA LEU A 378 10.99 -8.22 19.27
C LEU A 378 10.29 -9.35 18.51
N GLU A 379 9.65 -9.06 17.37
CA GLU A 379 8.97 -10.08 16.57
C GLU A 379 9.94 -11.14 16.01
N LYS A 380 11.15 -10.74 15.63
CA LYS A 380 12.20 -11.68 15.17
C LYS A 380 12.62 -12.64 16.27
N VAL A 381 12.85 -12.16 17.49
CA VAL A 381 13.21 -13.02 18.63
C VAL A 381 12.05 -13.95 18.98
N LEU A 382 10.81 -13.45 18.99
CA LEU A 382 9.60 -14.27 19.23
C LEU A 382 9.40 -15.39 18.19
N LYS A 383 9.81 -15.16 16.93
CA LYS A 383 9.78 -16.19 15.87
C LYS A 383 10.88 -17.23 16.00
N LEU A 384 12.06 -16.81 16.45
CA LEU A 384 13.25 -17.67 16.53
C LEU A 384 13.26 -18.54 17.79
N LYS A 385 12.71 -18.04 18.90
CA LYS A 385 12.68 -18.79 20.17
C LYS A 385 11.55 -19.79 20.22
N ARG A 386 11.92 -20.99 20.66
CA ARG A 386 11.03 -22.12 20.94
C ARG A 386 11.30 -22.62 22.34
N ASP A 387 10.25 -23.02 23.02
CA ASP A 387 10.42 -23.72 24.27
C ASP A 387 11.11 -25.07 24.04
N THR A 388 12.05 -25.44 24.92
CA THR A 388 12.86 -26.65 24.75
C THR A 388 12.03 -27.92 24.97
N VAL A 389 11.01 -27.83 25.84
CA VAL A 389 10.18 -28.97 26.24
C VAL A 389 8.92 -29.08 25.37
N SER A 390 8.16 -28.00 25.24
CA SER A 390 6.90 -28.00 24.48
C SER A 390 7.07 -27.74 22.98
N GLN A 391 8.25 -27.28 22.53
CA GLN A 391 8.54 -26.88 21.15
C GLN A 391 7.61 -25.77 20.60
N VAL A 392 6.81 -25.14 21.45
CA VAL A 392 5.92 -24.03 21.07
C VAL A 392 6.77 -22.80 20.76
N ILE A 393 6.47 -22.15 19.63
CA ILE A 393 7.10 -20.89 19.24
C ILE A 393 6.51 -19.78 20.10
N PHE A 394 7.36 -18.90 20.63
CA PHE A 394 6.91 -17.83 21.53
C PHE A 394 5.91 -16.86 20.87
N LEU A 395 6.05 -16.65 19.56
CA LEU A 395 5.07 -15.89 18.79
C LEU A 395 3.67 -16.51 18.87
N ASP A 396 3.53 -17.83 18.76
CA ASP A 396 2.21 -18.49 18.77
C ASP A 396 1.53 -18.36 20.13
N GLU A 397 2.32 -18.42 21.21
CA GLU A 397 1.83 -18.16 22.56
C GLU A 397 1.35 -16.71 22.74
N ALA A 398 2.14 -15.74 22.26
CA ALA A 398 1.76 -14.33 22.29
C ALA A 398 0.48 -14.06 21.47
N MET A 399 0.34 -14.70 20.30
CA MET A 399 -0.83 -14.58 19.42
C MET A 399 -2.14 -15.12 20.04
N LYS A 400 -2.10 -15.83 21.17
CA LYS A 400 -3.33 -16.21 21.90
C LYS A 400 -4.10 -14.99 22.44
N LEU A 401 -3.37 -13.93 22.78
CA LEU A 401 -3.94 -12.69 23.30
C LEU A 401 -3.94 -11.59 22.22
N LEU A 402 -2.96 -11.61 21.32
CA LEU A 402 -2.87 -10.64 20.22
C LEU A 402 -3.75 -11.02 19.01
N GLU A 403 -4.64 -10.11 18.59
CA GLU A 403 -5.47 -10.28 17.39
C GLU A 403 -4.66 -10.27 16.08
N ASN A 404 -3.55 -9.54 16.05
CA ASN A 404 -2.70 -9.33 14.89
C ASN A 404 -1.22 -9.39 15.29
N ARG A 405 -0.35 -9.61 14.28
CA ARG A 405 1.10 -9.59 14.50
C ARG A 405 1.56 -8.29 15.16
N PRO A 406 2.59 -8.33 16.02
CA PRO A 406 3.15 -7.14 16.67
C PRO A 406 3.44 -5.98 15.70
N SER A 407 4.14 -6.28 14.60
CA SER A 407 4.42 -5.31 13.53
C SER A 407 3.16 -4.72 12.92
N ALA A 408 2.16 -5.52 12.57
CA ALA A 408 0.93 -5.07 11.94
C ALA A 408 0.10 -4.14 12.86
N THR A 409 0.00 -4.49 14.14
CA THR A 409 -0.66 -3.66 15.15
C THR A 409 0.05 -2.32 15.31
N PHE A 410 1.38 -2.35 15.39
CA PHE A 410 2.20 -1.13 15.50
C PHE A 410 2.09 -0.24 14.26
N TRP A 411 2.20 -0.79 13.04
CA TRP A 411 2.05 -0.02 11.79
C TRP A 411 0.67 0.63 11.65
N THR A 412 -0.37 -0.07 12.11
CA THR A 412 -1.73 0.47 12.12
C THR A 412 -1.86 1.64 13.09
N ALA A 413 -1.29 1.53 14.30
CA ALA A 413 -1.26 2.61 15.29
C ALA A 413 -0.45 3.81 14.78
N LEU A 414 0.75 3.55 14.24
CA LEU A 414 1.64 4.54 13.65
C LEU A 414 0.97 5.32 12.53
N GLY A 415 0.42 4.62 11.53
CA GLY A 415 -0.23 5.24 10.38
C GLY A 415 -1.44 6.08 10.78
N ARG A 416 -2.28 5.58 11.68
CA ARG A 416 -3.44 6.32 12.21
C ARG A 416 -3.03 7.58 12.98
N SER A 417 -2.02 7.46 13.85
CA SER A 417 -1.51 8.59 14.63
C SER A 417 -0.92 9.66 13.72
N LEU A 418 -0.08 9.27 12.75
CA LEU A 418 0.50 10.19 11.77
C LEU A 418 -0.57 10.86 10.90
N GLU A 419 -1.56 10.11 10.40
CA GLU A 419 -2.64 10.66 9.59
C GLU A 419 -3.48 11.67 10.38
N LYS A 420 -3.89 11.31 11.60
CA LYS A 420 -4.72 12.17 12.45
C LYS A 420 -3.99 13.47 12.79
N THR A 421 -2.76 13.36 13.31
CA THR A 421 -1.96 14.53 13.73
C THR A 421 -1.58 15.42 12.56
N ALA A 422 -1.11 14.86 11.43
CA ALA A 422 -0.79 15.62 10.23
C ALA A 422 -2.02 16.37 9.69
N ARG A 423 -3.18 15.70 9.66
CA ARG A 423 -4.44 16.29 9.22
C ARG A 423 -4.90 17.40 10.16
N ASP A 424 -4.89 17.17 11.47
CA ASP A 424 -5.32 18.15 12.46
C ASP A 424 -4.37 19.36 12.50
N ALA A 425 -3.06 19.13 12.38
CA ALA A 425 -2.05 20.20 12.28
C ALA A 425 -2.24 21.05 11.01
N SER A 426 -2.54 20.40 9.87
CA SER A 426 -2.80 21.12 8.61
C SER A 426 -4.08 21.96 8.65
N ARG A 427 -5.09 21.53 9.41
CA ARG A 427 -6.37 22.25 9.56
C ARG A 427 -6.30 23.39 10.58
N SER A 428 -5.53 23.19 11.65
CA SER A 428 -5.38 24.17 12.72
C SER A 428 -4.37 25.27 12.40
N SER A 429 -3.42 25.03 11.48
CA SER A 429 -2.39 26.00 11.14
C SER A 429 -2.19 26.16 9.63
N ALA A 430 -2.50 27.36 9.13
CA ALA A 430 -2.20 27.75 7.76
C ALA A 430 -0.69 27.72 7.45
N PHE A 431 0.15 28.04 8.45
CA PHE A 431 1.61 27.98 8.31
C PHE A 431 2.11 26.55 8.04
N ILE A 432 1.64 25.55 8.79
CA ILE A 432 2.03 24.14 8.57
C ILE A 432 1.53 23.66 7.22
N GLN A 433 0.26 23.93 6.88
CA GLN A 433 -0.31 23.57 5.58
C GLN A 433 0.46 24.18 4.41
N GLN A 434 0.86 25.46 4.53
CA GLN A 434 1.63 26.13 3.50
C GLN A 434 3.05 25.57 3.42
N THR A 435 3.76 25.46 4.54
CA THR A 435 5.17 25.04 4.59
C THR A 435 5.37 23.59 4.14
N LEU A 436 4.52 22.67 4.59
CA LEU A 436 4.60 21.26 4.20
C LEU A 436 4.01 21.00 2.83
N GLY A 437 3.00 21.77 2.41
CA GLY A 437 2.45 21.66 1.07
C GLY A 437 3.38 22.22 -0.03
N THR A 438 4.14 23.29 0.24
CA THR A 438 5.20 23.75 -0.69
C THR A 438 6.45 22.88 -0.61
N GLY A 439 6.80 22.43 0.60
CA GLY A 439 7.95 21.59 0.87
C GLY A 439 7.69 20.09 0.77
N TYR A 440 6.58 19.65 0.15
CA TYR A 440 6.22 18.24 0.07
C TYR A 440 7.34 17.35 -0.53
N PRO A 441 8.06 17.76 -1.59
CA PRO A 441 9.22 17.01 -2.06
C PRO A 441 10.29 16.73 -0.99
N ARG A 442 10.54 17.71 -0.11
CA ARG A 442 11.47 17.53 1.03
C ARG A 442 10.89 16.56 2.05
N LEU A 443 9.61 16.67 2.37
CA LEU A 443 8.92 15.76 3.28
C LEU A 443 8.98 14.32 2.77
N LEU A 444 8.70 14.10 1.49
CA LEU A 444 8.73 12.77 0.88
C LEU A 444 10.15 12.16 0.93
N ARG A 445 11.21 12.96 0.74
CA ARG A 445 12.60 12.51 0.93
C ARG A 445 12.89 12.04 2.36
N LEU A 446 12.32 12.70 3.37
CA LEU A 446 12.45 12.25 4.76
C LEU A 446 11.80 10.87 4.95
N PHE A 447 10.63 10.64 4.34
CA PHE A 447 10.00 9.31 4.36
C PHE A 447 10.75 8.26 3.53
N HIS A 448 11.41 8.63 2.43
CA HIS A 448 12.32 7.69 1.74
C HIS A 448 13.50 7.29 2.63
N ARG A 449 14.07 8.24 3.38
CA ARG A 449 15.10 7.94 4.37
C ARG A 449 14.57 7.02 5.46
N PHE A 450 13.37 7.28 5.97
CA PHE A 450 12.67 6.40 6.91
C PHE A 450 12.58 4.97 6.38
N PHE A 451 12.02 4.77 5.17
CA PHE A 451 11.89 3.46 4.54
C PHE A 451 13.25 2.78 4.32
N SER A 452 14.27 3.54 3.89
CA SER A 452 15.63 2.98 3.71
C SER A 452 16.26 2.51 5.02
N LYS A 453 16.01 3.21 6.13
CA LYS A 453 16.56 2.86 7.46
C LYS A 453 15.92 1.59 8.00
N ILE A 454 14.62 1.39 7.77
CA ILE A 454 13.90 0.20 8.23
C ILE A 454 14.02 -0.99 7.27
N ALA A 455 14.33 -0.79 5.98
CA ALA A 455 14.39 -1.86 4.98
C ALA A 455 15.43 -2.96 5.31
N VAL A 456 16.43 -2.67 6.17
CA VAL A 456 17.40 -3.67 6.64
C VAL A 456 16.74 -4.72 7.55
N ASN A 457 15.72 -4.32 8.30
CA ASN A 457 15.06 -5.13 9.32
C ASN A 457 13.67 -5.60 8.89
N THR A 458 13.17 -5.14 7.75
CA THR A 458 11.76 -5.27 7.33
C THR A 458 11.66 -5.59 5.84
N ASP A 459 10.61 -6.29 5.43
CA ASP A 459 10.29 -6.52 4.01
C ASP A 459 9.59 -5.30 3.37
N THR A 460 9.81 -4.09 3.90
CA THR A 460 9.19 -2.87 3.36
C THR A 460 9.83 -2.53 2.01
N ILE A 461 9.02 -2.60 0.96
CA ILE A 461 9.43 -2.30 -0.41
C ILE A 461 8.69 -1.04 -0.85
N TYR A 462 9.46 -0.05 -1.30
CA TYR A 462 8.95 1.12 -1.99
C TYR A 462 9.61 1.21 -3.37
N THR A 463 8.95 0.61 -4.37
CA THR A 463 9.39 0.65 -5.76
C THR A 463 8.26 1.09 -6.67
N GLN A 464 8.60 1.39 -7.92
CA GLN A 464 7.62 1.77 -8.95
C GLN A 464 6.56 0.69 -9.21
N SER A 465 6.91 -0.59 -9.02
CA SER A 465 6.05 -1.74 -9.32
C SER A 465 5.37 -2.34 -8.09
N ARG A 466 5.92 -2.14 -6.88
CA ARG A 466 5.39 -2.72 -5.64
C ARG A 466 5.55 -1.77 -4.48
N GLN A 467 4.45 -1.54 -3.77
CA GLN A 467 4.43 -0.85 -2.49
C GLN A 467 3.99 -1.84 -1.42
N SER A 468 4.74 -1.89 -0.31
CA SER A 468 4.31 -2.61 0.88
C SER A 468 3.07 -1.94 1.51
N PRO A 469 2.17 -2.70 2.15
CA PRO A 469 1.00 -2.14 2.81
C PRO A 469 1.36 -1.11 3.88
N GLU A 470 2.50 -1.29 4.56
CA GLU A 470 3.06 -0.37 5.54
C GLU A 470 3.42 0.99 4.89
N THR A 471 4.08 0.96 3.73
CA THR A 471 4.39 2.18 2.97
C THR A 471 3.12 2.91 2.52
N ILE A 472 2.10 2.17 2.08
CA ILE A 472 0.82 2.75 1.66
C ILE A 472 0.13 3.46 2.84
N LEU A 473 0.13 2.85 4.02
CA LEU A 473 -0.45 3.45 5.23
C LEU A 473 0.21 4.79 5.58
N VAL A 474 1.54 4.83 5.57
CA VAL A 474 2.31 6.04 5.88
C VAL A 474 2.13 7.12 4.81
N LEU A 475 2.21 6.77 3.51
CA LEU A 475 2.04 7.75 2.44
C LEU A 475 0.61 8.28 2.35
N ARG A 476 -0.40 7.46 2.72
CA ARG A 476 -1.79 7.93 2.83
C ARG A 476 -1.93 9.05 3.86
N ALA A 477 -1.20 8.99 4.97
CA ALA A 477 -1.18 10.07 5.96
C ALA A 477 -0.70 11.41 5.39
N LEU A 478 0.09 11.39 4.31
CA LEU A 478 0.66 12.57 3.66
C LEU A 478 -0.12 13.04 2.42
N ALA A 479 -1.16 12.30 2.01
CA ALA A 479 -1.88 12.54 0.75
C ALA A 479 -2.49 13.95 0.66
N GLY A 480 -2.89 14.55 1.79
CA GLY A 480 -3.39 15.93 1.82
C GLY A 480 -2.33 16.97 1.42
N PHE A 481 -1.07 16.76 1.82
CA PHE A 481 0.03 17.63 1.43
C PHE A 481 0.44 17.39 -0.02
N GLU A 482 0.44 16.13 -0.47
CA GLU A 482 0.69 15.78 -1.88
C GLU A 482 -0.32 16.46 -2.81
N ALA A 483 -1.62 16.34 -2.50
CA ALA A 483 -2.68 16.99 -3.28
C ALA A 483 -2.49 18.51 -3.35
N SER A 484 -2.12 19.13 -2.22
CA SER A 484 -1.84 20.57 -2.15
C SER A 484 -0.60 20.98 -2.97
N TYR A 485 0.42 20.12 -3.04
CA TYR A 485 1.60 20.33 -3.89
C TYR A 485 1.25 20.18 -5.36
N LEU A 486 0.54 19.12 -5.74
CA LEU A 486 0.14 18.85 -7.12
C LEU A 486 -0.78 19.96 -7.67
N GLN A 487 -1.70 20.46 -6.85
CA GLN A 487 -2.55 21.60 -7.22
C GLN A 487 -1.71 22.87 -7.45
N ARG A 488 -0.70 23.13 -6.62
CA ARG A 488 0.22 24.27 -6.83
C ARG A 488 1.06 24.11 -8.09
N SER A 489 1.60 22.93 -8.34
CA SER A 489 2.36 22.62 -9.56
C SER A 489 1.49 22.83 -10.80
N SER A 490 0.26 22.31 -10.81
CA SER A 490 -0.72 22.54 -11.88
C SER A 490 -1.03 24.03 -12.06
N ASN A 491 -1.27 24.77 -10.97
CA ASN A 491 -1.54 26.21 -11.05
C ASN A 491 -0.35 26.99 -11.62
N LYS A 492 0.88 26.66 -11.23
CA LYS A 492 2.10 27.32 -11.73
C LYS A 492 2.32 27.05 -13.22
N LEU A 493 2.04 25.83 -13.68
CA LEU A 493 2.06 25.48 -15.11
C LEU A 493 1.00 26.26 -15.88
N ASN A 494 -0.24 26.28 -15.38
CA ASN A 494 -1.35 27.02 -16.00
C ASN A 494 -1.12 28.54 -15.98
N GLU A 495 -0.49 29.08 -14.94
CA GLU A 495 -0.10 30.48 -14.86
C GLU A 495 0.98 30.81 -15.90
N ALA A 496 2.00 29.96 -16.06
CA ALA A 496 3.00 30.14 -17.11
C ALA A 496 2.36 30.15 -18.51
N VAL A 497 1.38 29.28 -18.76
CA VAL A 497 0.58 29.25 -19.99
C VAL A 497 -0.28 30.51 -20.13
N ALA A 498 -0.93 30.96 -19.06
CA ALA A 498 -1.75 32.17 -19.09
C ALA A 498 -0.92 33.43 -19.33
N GLN A 499 0.25 33.54 -18.71
CA GLN A 499 1.19 34.65 -18.89
C GLN A 499 1.74 34.68 -20.31
N ALA A 500 2.09 33.52 -20.88
CA ALA A 500 2.53 33.41 -22.27
C ALA A 500 1.49 33.99 -23.24
N VAL A 501 0.20 33.72 -23.02
CA VAL A 501 -0.88 34.12 -23.94
C VAL A 501 -1.55 35.45 -23.54
N SER A 502 -1.08 36.11 -22.47
CA SER A 502 -1.72 37.29 -21.89
C SER A 502 -1.83 38.49 -22.84
N GLY A 503 -0.91 38.62 -23.80
CA GLY A 503 -0.90 39.68 -24.81
C GLY A 503 -2.00 39.55 -25.89
N GLY A 504 -2.67 38.39 -25.96
CA GLY A 504 -3.76 38.12 -26.90
C GLY A 504 -3.36 38.33 -28.37
N ALA A 505 -4.33 38.66 -29.22
CA ALA A 505 -4.09 38.88 -30.66
C ALA A 505 -3.29 40.15 -30.98
N ARG A 506 -3.17 41.09 -30.01
CA ARG A 506 -2.39 42.33 -30.19
C ARG A 506 -0.89 42.10 -30.02
N ASN A 507 -0.51 41.30 -29.03
CA ASN A 507 0.85 40.87 -28.77
C ASN A 507 0.86 39.33 -28.65
N PRO A 508 0.89 38.61 -29.79
CA PRO A 508 0.91 37.15 -29.79
C PRO A 508 2.19 36.62 -29.12
N PRO A 509 2.13 35.45 -28.46
CA PRO A 509 3.31 34.82 -27.86
C PRO A 509 4.37 34.51 -28.92
N GLY A 510 5.63 34.78 -28.59
CA GLY A 510 6.80 34.54 -29.42
C GLY A 510 7.81 33.60 -28.77
N MET A 511 9.09 33.75 -29.16
CA MET A 511 10.19 32.90 -28.68
C MET A 511 10.34 32.91 -27.15
N THR A 512 10.30 34.08 -26.52
CA THR A 512 10.54 34.25 -25.08
C THR A 512 9.50 33.50 -24.25
N GLU A 513 8.24 33.56 -24.66
CA GLU A 513 7.12 32.90 -24.00
C GLU A 513 7.24 31.37 -24.14
N GLY A 514 7.60 30.87 -25.33
CA GLY A 514 7.80 29.44 -25.56
C GLY A 514 8.94 28.86 -24.72
N ILE A 515 10.06 29.59 -24.60
CA ILE A 515 11.19 29.22 -23.73
C ILE A 515 10.76 29.19 -22.26
N ASN A 516 9.98 30.18 -21.82
CA ASN A 516 9.52 30.29 -20.42
C ASN A 516 8.55 29.16 -20.06
N VAL A 517 7.58 28.84 -20.92
CA VAL A 517 6.68 27.67 -20.71
C VAL A 517 7.48 26.38 -20.64
N GLY A 518 8.39 26.15 -21.60
CA GLY A 518 9.28 24.98 -21.58
C GLY A 518 10.18 24.94 -20.33
N ARG A 519 10.58 26.11 -19.78
CA ARG A 519 11.34 26.21 -18.52
C ARG A 519 10.56 25.78 -17.32
N THR A 520 9.34 26.29 -17.19
CA THR A 520 8.48 25.95 -16.07
C THR A 520 8.17 24.46 -16.08
N VAL A 521 7.85 23.89 -17.25
CA VAL A 521 7.62 22.44 -17.39
C VAL A 521 8.85 21.62 -16.95
N ALA A 522 10.03 21.93 -17.47
CA ALA A 522 11.26 21.21 -17.10
C ALA A 522 11.54 21.30 -15.60
N ASN A 523 11.44 22.50 -15.01
CA ASN A 523 11.68 22.72 -13.59
C ASN A 523 10.71 21.95 -12.68
N GLU A 524 9.42 21.87 -13.06
CA GLU A 524 8.43 21.10 -12.30
C GLU A 524 8.71 19.59 -12.37
N LEU A 525 9.07 19.07 -13.55
CA LEU A 525 9.46 17.65 -13.72
C LEU A 525 10.73 17.31 -12.94
N ASP A 526 11.73 18.19 -12.97
CA ASP A 526 12.99 18.01 -12.22
C ASP A 526 12.75 18.01 -10.71
N SER A 527 11.85 18.85 -10.22
CA SER A 527 11.54 18.92 -8.79
C SER A 527 10.94 17.61 -8.24
N ALA A 528 10.28 16.82 -9.10
CA ALA A 528 9.68 15.53 -8.77
C ALA A 528 10.54 14.32 -9.16
N ARG A 529 11.68 14.52 -9.84
CA ARG A 529 12.52 13.45 -10.44
C ARG A 529 13.02 12.39 -9.46
N PHE A 530 13.17 12.73 -8.18
CA PHE A 530 13.67 11.81 -7.16
C PHE A 530 12.67 10.73 -6.75
N ASP A 531 11.38 10.90 -7.06
CA ASP A 531 10.33 9.94 -6.73
C ASP A 531 9.55 9.48 -7.99
N PRO A 532 9.49 8.16 -8.27
CA PRO A 532 8.91 7.64 -9.51
C PRO A 532 7.39 7.80 -9.62
N LEU A 533 6.67 7.97 -8.51
CA LEU A 533 5.21 8.11 -8.52
C LEU A 533 4.80 9.57 -8.67
N LEU A 534 5.46 10.44 -7.93
CA LEU A 534 5.26 11.88 -7.95
C LEU A 534 5.61 12.48 -9.33
N ILE A 535 6.73 12.07 -9.94
CA ILE A 535 7.05 12.54 -11.29
C ILE A 535 5.97 12.14 -12.30
N ARG A 536 5.31 10.99 -12.10
CA ARG A 536 4.27 10.47 -12.99
C ARG A 536 2.98 11.28 -12.86
N THR A 537 2.61 11.70 -11.66
CA THR A 537 1.46 12.58 -11.43
C THR A 537 1.73 13.99 -11.93
N VAL A 538 2.93 14.53 -11.69
CA VAL A 538 3.37 15.83 -12.25
C VAL A 538 3.39 15.79 -13.79
N ALA A 539 3.89 14.72 -14.40
CA ALA A 539 3.90 14.54 -15.86
C ALA A 539 2.50 14.57 -16.48
N LYS A 540 1.49 14.01 -15.79
CA LYS A 540 0.09 14.11 -16.23
C LYS A 540 -0.41 15.56 -16.20
N ASN A 541 -0.11 16.29 -15.11
CA ASN A 541 -0.47 17.71 -15.01
C ASN A 541 0.22 18.54 -16.10
N VAL A 542 1.50 18.25 -16.40
CA VAL A 542 2.22 18.84 -17.54
C VAL A 542 1.48 18.56 -18.84
N GLY A 543 1.09 17.31 -19.11
CA GLY A 543 0.30 16.95 -20.30
C GLY A 543 -0.94 17.82 -20.46
N THR A 544 -1.78 17.91 -19.41
CA THR A 544 -2.98 18.75 -19.43
C THR A 544 -2.69 20.24 -19.64
N SER A 545 -1.58 20.74 -19.09
CA SER A 545 -1.17 22.14 -19.28
C SER A 545 -0.68 22.41 -20.70
N LEU A 546 0.01 21.45 -21.34
CA LEU A 546 0.46 21.57 -22.74
C LEU A 546 -0.70 21.48 -23.72
N GLU A 547 -1.70 20.63 -23.46
CA GLU A 547 -2.96 20.61 -24.22
C GLU A 547 -3.69 21.96 -24.12
N MET A 548 -3.79 22.51 -22.90
CA MET A 548 -4.37 23.83 -22.70
C MET A 548 -3.57 24.91 -23.46
N PHE A 549 -2.24 24.87 -23.41
CA PHE A 549 -1.37 25.79 -24.14
C PHE A 549 -1.61 25.74 -25.64
N LEU A 550 -1.67 24.53 -26.21
CA LEU A 550 -1.98 24.32 -27.63
C LEU A 550 -3.36 24.87 -28.01
N SER A 551 -4.39 24.59 -27.20
CA SER A 551 -5.75 25.08 -27.46
C SER A 551 -5.82 26.61 -27.49
N ARG A 552 -5.07 27.27 -26.59
CA ARG A 552 -5.00 28.74 -26.53
C ARG A 552 -4.21 29.34 -27.69
N ILE A 553 -3.14 28.67 -28.14
CA ILE A 553 -2.42 29.10 -29.33
C ILE A 553 -3.29 28.95 -30.57
N ASP A 554 -3.99 27.82 -30.76
CA ASP A 554 -4.87 27.60 -31.92
C ASP A 554 -6.00 28.66 -32.00
N ALA A 555 -6.50 29.12 -30.85
CA ALA A 555 -7.47 30.21 -30.78
C ALA A 555 -6.93 31.58 -31.25
N LEU A 556 -5.60 31.78 -31.25
CA LEU A 556 -4.94 33.00 -31.74
C LEU A 556 -4.50 32.91 -33.20
N VAL A 557 -4.55 31.72 -33.81
CA VAL A 557 -4.08 31.52 -35.19
C VAL A 557 -5.00 32.23 -36.18
N SER A 558 -4.42 33.12 -36.98
CA SER A 558 -5.12 33.73 -38.10
C SER A 558 -5.19 32.73 -39.26
N ARG A 559 -6.38 32.53 -39.85
CA ARG A 559 -6.62 31.58 -40.98
C ARG A 559 -6.97 32.29 -42.29
N ASP A 560 -6.82 33.60 -42.33
CA ASP A 560 -7.14 34.41 -43.50
C ASP A 560 -6.12 34.24 -44.64
N ARG A 561 -6.54 34.52 -45.87
CA ARG A 561 -5.66 34.54 -47.05
C ARG A 561 -4.46 35.49 -46.88
N ASN A 562 -4.59 36.52 -46.03
CA ASN A 562 -3.53 37.49 -45.76
C ASN A 562 -2.28 36.87 -45.12
N VAL A 563 -2.38 35.70 -44.48
CA VAL A 563 -1.24 34.99 -43.87
C VAL A 563 -0.23 34.50 -44.92
N VAL A 564 -0.74 34.10 -46.08
CA VAL A 564 0.03 33.56 -47.21
C VAL A 564 0.12 34.55 -48.38
N SER A 565 -0.27 35.81 -48.15
CA SER A 565 -0.15 36.88 -49.14
C SER A 565 1.19 37.58 -48.98
N PHE A 566 1.97 37.60 -50.06
CA PHE A 566 3.27 38.28 -50.10
C PHE A 566 3.22 39.56 -50.94
N VAL A 567 2.05 40.21 -51.00
CA VAL A 567 1.83 41.44 -51.76
C VAL A 567 2.09 42.65 -50.87
N GLY A 568 2.95 43.56 -51.32
CA GLY A 568 3.31 44.78 -50.61
C GLY A 568 4.78 44.83 -50.15
N PRO A 569 5.21 45.94 -49.55
CA PRO A 569 6.61 46.17 -49.17
C PRO A 569 7.02 45.45 -47.87
N SER A 570 6.08 44.93 -47.10
CA SER A 570 6.34 44.26 -45.81
C SER A 570 5.37 43.09 -45.58
N ALA A 571 5.72 42.20 -44.65
CA ALA A 571 4.85 41.10 -44.24
C ALA A 571 3.54 41.62 -43.63
N THR A 572 2.43 40.95 -43.91
CA THR A 572 1.13 41.31 -43.33
C THR A 572 1.14 41.13 -41.81
N PRO A 573 0.36 41.92 -41.04
CA PRO A 573 0.26 41.75 -39.59
C PRO A 573 -0.19 40.34 -39.18
N GLN A 574 -1.07 39.71 -39.97
CA GLN A 574 -1.52 38.33 -39.75
C GLN A 574 -0.36 37.32 -39.94
N HIS A 575 0.51 37.54 -40.92
CA HIS A 575 1.71 36.74 -41.12
C HIS A 575 2.69 36.87 -39.95
N VAL A 576 2.98 38.12 -39.53
CA VAL A 576 3.87 38.40 -38.39
C VAL A 576 3.35 37.74 -37.11
N SER A 577 2.03 37.80 -36.88
CA SER A 577 1.39 37.14 -35.74
C SER A 577 1.58 35.62 -35.77
N ASN A 578 1.25 34.96 -36.89
CA ASN A 578 1.43 33.51 -37.02
C ASN A 578 2.91 33.09 -36.94
N GLY A 579 3.84 33.93 -37.41
CA GLY A 579 5.28 33.71 -37.27
C GLY A 579 5.72 33.68 -35.80
N ALA A 580 5.22 34.62 -34.98
CA ALA A 580 5.47 34.64 -33.55
C ALA A 580 4.91 33.37 -32.86
N LEU A 581 3.66 32.99 -33.17
CA LEU A 581 3.04 31.77 -32.64
C LEU A 581 3.84 30.50 -33.00
N ALA A 582 4.30 30.40 -34.25
CA ALA A 582 5.12 29.28 -34.71
C ALA A 582 6.46 29.22 -33.96
N SER A 583 7.13 30.37 -33.78
CA SER A 583 8.34 30.45 -32.96
C SER A 583 8.11 30.04 -31.50
N CYS A 584 6.98 30.44 -30.91
CA CYS A 584 6.62 30.05 -29.55
C CYS A 584 6.51 28.52 -29.42
N LEU A 585 5.75 27.88 -30.32
CA LEU A 585 5.58 26.42 -30.35
C LEU A 585 6.90 25.69 -30.58
N TYR A 586 7.71 26.18 -31.53
CA TYR A 586 9.00 25.58 -31.86
C TYR A 586 9.97 25.58 -30.67
N HIS A 587 10.13 26.72 -29.98
CA HIS A 587 11.04 26.80 -28.84
C HIS A 587 10.54 26.02 -27.62
N CYS A 588 9.22 25.95 -27.42
CA CYS A 588 8.63 25.07 -26.42
C CYS A 588 8.94 23.59 -26.75
N TRP A 589 8.64 23.16 -27.97
CA TRP A 589 8.90 21.79 -28.45
C TRP A 589 10.38 21.42 -28.39
N SER A 590 11.28 22.26 -28.92
CA SER A 590 12.73 22.02 -29.00
C SER A 590 13.36 21.78 -27.62
N ARG A 591 12.81 22.40 -26.58
CA ARG A 591 13.24 22.15 -25.22
C ARG A 591 12.65 20.88 -24.65
N LEU A 592 11.36 20.64 -24.84
CA LEU A 592 10.67 19.46 -24.31
C LEU A 592 11.10 18.17 -25.02
N SER A 593 11.53 18.23 -26.27
CA SER A 593 12.06 17.08 -27.00
C SER A 593 13.38 16.55 -26.41
N LYS A 594 14.17 17.41 -25.76
CA LYS A 594 15.41 17.01 -25.05
C LYS A 594 15.12 16.20 -23.79
N LEU A 595 13.96 16.41 -23.16
CA LEU A 595 13.55 15.67 -21.95
C LEU A 595 13.44 14.16 -22.17
N LYS A 596 13.25 13.71 -23.43
CA LYS A 596 13.26 12.29 -23.80
C LYS A 596 14.55 11.57 -23.40
N ASN A 597 15.68 12.29 -23.39
CA ASN A 597 16.98 11.72 -23.05
C ASN A 597 17.30 11.83 -21.54
N GLU A 598 16.56 12.65 -20.79
CA GLU A 598 16.86 13.00 -19.40
C GLU A 598 16.00 12.23 -18.37
N HIS A 599 14.80 11.79 -18.77
CA HIS A 599 13.83 11.13 -17.89
C HIS A 599 13.58 9.66 -18.26
N ALA A 600 13.03 8.90 -17.31
CA ALA A 600 12.67 7.49 -17.51
C ALA A 600 11.55 7.32 -18.56
N GLU A 601 11.57 6.18 -19.26
CA GLU A 601 10.65 5.86 -20.36
C GLU A 601 9.17 5.98 -19.94
N SER A 602 8.83 5.56 -18.72
CA SER A 602 7.46 5.67 -18.18
C SER A 602 6.92 7.10 -18.06
N VAL A 603 7.80 8.10 -17.89
CA VAL A 603 7.44 9.52 -17.83
C VAL A 603 7.37 10.09 -19.24
N VAL A 604 8.35 9.74 -20.07
CA VAL A 604 8.40 10.13 -21.48
C VAL A 604 7.13 9.68 -22.20
N ALA A 605 6.68 8.44 -21.98
CA ALA A 605 5.46 7.88 -22.58
C ALA A 605 4.20 8.72 -22.30
N ILE A 606 4.13 9.42 -21.16
CA ILE A 606 2.97 10.25 -20.77
C ILE A 606 2.99 11.59 -21.53
N ILE A 607 4.16 12.16 -21.78
CA ILE A 607 4.31 13.51 -22.34
C ILE A 607 4.56 13.46 -23.87
N ASP A 608 5.06 12.34 -24.41
CA ASP A 608 5.47 12.20 -25.81
C ASP A 608 4.36 12.58 -26.81
N SER A 609 3.12 12.17 -26.56
CA SER A 609 1.97 12.57 -27.39
C SER A 609 1.79 14.09 -27.41
N ASN A 610 1.94 14.75 -26.26
CA ASN A 610 1.79 16.20 -26.14
C ASN A 610 2.95 16.95 -26.81
N VAL A 611 4.18 16.44 -26.70
CA VAL A 611 5.35 17.00 -27.40
C VAL A 611 5.19 16.87 -28.91
N LYS A 612 4.73 15.72 -29.41
CA LYS A 612 4.43 15.53 -30.84
C LYS A 612 3.34 16.48 -31.32
N ASN A 613 2.29 16.69 -30.53
CA ASN A 613 1.22 17.63 -30.86
C ASN A 613 1.72 19.09 -30.94
N LEU A 614 2.70 19.48 -30.10
CA LEU A 614 3.36 20.80 -30.22
C LEU A 614 4.07 20.97 -31.56
N TYR A 615 4.82 19.95 -31.99
CA TYR A 615 5.50 19.98 -33.28
C TYR A 615 4.52 20.01 -34.45
N GLN A 616 3.46 19.21 -34.39
CA GLN A 616 2.40 19.24 -35.41
C GLN A 616 1.70 20.60 -35.46
N GLY A 617 1.46 21.24 -34.32
CA GLY A 617 0.91 22.60 -34.25
C GLY A 617 1.82 23.62 -34.94
N TYR A 618 3.13 23.50 -34.72
CA TYR A 618 4.14 24.30 -35.42
C TYR A 618 4.14 24.06 -36.94
N GLN A 619 4.13 22.80 -37.38
CA GLN A 619 4.11 22.45 -38.81
C GLN A 619 2.87 23.01 -39.51
N LYS A 620 1.69 22.94 -38.88
CA LYS A 620 0.44 23.51 -39.41
C LYS A 620 0.51 25.02 -39.68
N LEU A 621 1.37 25.75 -38.99
CA LEU A 621 1.58 27.18 -39.21
C LEU A 621 2.59 27.46 -40.33
N VAL A 622 3.63 26.62 -40.44
CA VAL A 622 4.75 26.82 -41.37
C VAL A 622 4.45 26.28 -42.77
N ASP A 623 3.88 25.09 -42.88
CA ASP A 623 3.71 24.38 -44.17
C ASP A 623 2.92 25.21 -45.21
N PRO A 624 1.81 25.89 -44.85
CA PRO A 624 1.08 26.72 -45.81
C PRO A 624 1.91 27.90 -46.34
N VAL A 625 2.79 28.46 -45.51
CA VAL A 625 3.67 29.58 -45.89
C VAL A 625 4.76 29.09 -46.84
N LEU A 626 5.42 27.98 -46.54
CA LEU A 626 6.45 27.40 -47.42
C LEU A 626 5.86 27.00 -48.78
N LEU A 627 4.64 26.43 -48.79
CA LEU A 627 3.93 26.10 -50.01
C LEU A 627 3.56 27.35 -50.82
N ALA A 628 3.09 28.41 -50.16
CA ALA A 628 2.80 29.69 -50.81
C ALA A 628 4.07 30.32 -51.42
N ILE A 629 5.22 30.23 -50.72
CA ILE A 629 6.50 30.72 -51.22
C ILE A 629 6.87 30.00 -52.52
N ARG A 630 6.81 28.66 -52.54
CA ARG A 630 7.09 27.86 -53.74
C ARG A 630 6.15 28.24 -54.90
N ARG A 631 4.86 28.38 -54.62
CA ARG A 631 3.86 28.77 -55.63
C ARG A 631 4.14 30.13 -56.25
N GLU A 632 4.48 31.13 -55.44
CA GLU A 632 4.77 32.50 -55.91
C GLU A 632 6.07 32.56 -56.71
N LEU A 633 7.14 31.90 -56.24
CA LEU A 633 8.40 31.82 -56.98
C LEU A 633 8.24 31.08 -58.30
N GLY A 634 7.54 29.94 -58.31
CA GLY A 634 7.22 29.19 -59.53
C GLY A 634 6.39 30.00 -60.53
N ALA A 635 5.40 30.77 -60.05
CA ALA A 635 4.60 31.65 -60.91
C ALA A 635 5.43 32.78 -61.52
N ILE A 636 6.41 33.33 -60.80
CA ILE A 636 7.35 34.32 -61.33
C ILE A 636 8.23 33.69 -62.42
N ILE A 637 8.79 32.50 -62.17
CA ILE A 637 9.63 31.76 -63.13
C ILE A 637 8.85 31.44 -64.41
N ALA A 638 7.59 31.02 -64.30
CA ALA A 638 6.75 30.71 -65.45
C ALA A 638 6.50 31.90 -66.40
N ARG A 639 6.72 33.16 -65.95
CA ARG A 639 6.67 34.34 -66.82
C ARG A 639 7.76 34.34 -67.90
N LEU A 640 8.77 33.47 -67.79
CA LEU A 640 9.75 33.22 -68.85
C LEU A 640 9.08 32.98 -70.21
N HIS A 641 8.00 32.18 -70.25
CA HIS A 641 7.30 31.80 -71.48
C HIS A 641 6.48 32.95 -72.11
N ARG A 642 6.31 34.07 -71.39
CA ARG A 642 5.66 35.29 -71.93
C ARG A 642 6.64 36.16 -72.71
N ILE A 643 7.94 35.87 -72.66
CA ILE A 643 8.98 36.62 -73.37
C ILE A 643 9.20 35.99 -74.74
N ASN A 644 9.23 36.84 -75.78
CA ASN A 644 9.55 36.41 -77.14
C ASN A 644 11.06 36.17 -77.31
N LEU A 645 11.53 34.99 -76.92
CA LEU A 645 12.94 34.57 -77.00
C LEU A 645 13.46 34.36 -78.45
N ALA A 646 12.61 34.51 -79.47
CA ALA A 646 12.97 34.44 -80.88
C ALA A 646 13.25 35.80 -81.53
N LYS A 647 12.98 36.93 -80.86
CA LYS A 647 13.16 38.27 -81.44
C LYS A 647 14.65 38.64 -81.45
N ALA A 648 15.18 39.05 -82.62
CA ALA A 648 16.55 39.53 -82.75
C ALA A 648 16.80 40.74 -81.83
N ALA A 649 17.97 40.78 -81.19
CA ALA A 649 18.35 41.87 -80.29
C ALA A 649 18.42 43.20 -81.06
N ASP A 650 17.87 44.26 -80.49
CA ASP A 650 17.94 45.60 -81.07
C ASP A 650 19.36 46.17 -80.85
N PRO A 651 20.18 46.40 -81.89
CA PRO A 651 21.60 46.77 -81.74
C PRO A 651 21.83 48.13 -81.05
N MET A 652 20.77 48.92 -80.86
CA MET A 652 20.80 50.21 -80.14
C MET A 652 20.44 50.08 -78.64
N ALA A 653 19.86 48.95 -78.22
CA ALA A 653 19.63 48.66 -76.80
C ALA A 653 20.94 48.11 -76.21
N GLY A 654 21.58 48.87 -75.32
CA GLY A 654 22.87 48.52 -74.73
C GLY A 654 22.94 47.09 -74.18
N MET A 655 24.17 46.55 -74.14
CA MET A 655 24.51 45.18 -73.73
C MET A 655 23.62 44.61 -72.60
N GLY A 656 22.99 43.48 -72.93
CA GLY A 656 22.16 42.57 -72.13
C GLY A 656 22.24 42.69 -70.61
N GLY A 657 21.14 43.14 -70.02
CA GLY A 657 20.83 42.95 -68.60
C GLY A 657 19.81 41.83 -68.39
N ALA A 658 19.71 41.34 -67.15
CA ALA A 658 18.73 40.32 -66.78
C ALA A 658 17.30 40.75 -67.10
N SER A 659 16.48 39.77 -67.49
CA SER A 659 15.07 39.93 -67.82
C SER A 659 14.27 40.45 -66.62
N LEU A 660 13.18 41.18 -66.90
CA LEU A 660 12.34 41.77 -65.84
C LEU A 660 11.81 40.73 -64.84
N TYR A 661 11.36 39.56 -65.30
CA TYR A 661 10.90 38.49 -64.39
C TYR A 661 12.02 37.96 -63.48
N MET A 662 13.28 38.00 -63.93
CA MET A 662 14.43 37.54 -63.15
C MET A 662 14.79 38.56 -62.07
N LYS A 663 14.75 39.86 -62.40
CA LYS A 663 14.88 40.93 -61.40
C LYS A 663 13.77 40.84 -60.35
N ASP A 664 12.53 40.64 -60.77
CA ASP A 664 11.39 40.42 -59.87
C ASP A 664 11.60 39.17 -59.00
N LEU A 665 12.19 38.09 -59.54
CA LEU A 665 12.46 36.86 -58.79
C LEU A 665 13.51 37.10 -57.70
N VAL A 666 14.63 37.75 -58.04
CA VAL A 666 15.69 38.08 -57.09
C VAL A 666 15.21 39.05 -56.02
N GLU A 667 14.43 40.08 -56.40
CA GLU A 667 13.78 40.99 -55.44
C GLU A 667 12.82 40.24 -54.51
N LYS A 668 12.02 39.31 -55.07
CA LYS A 668 11.09 38.50 -54.28
C LYS A 668 11.82 37.56 -53.32
N LEU A 669 12.92 36.94 -53.74
CA LEU A 669 13.78 36.14 -52.86
C LEU A 669 14.36 36.99 -51.72
N GLY A 670 14.84 38.20 -52.03
CA GLY A 670 15.28 39.17 -51.04
C GLY A 670 14.18 39.50 -50.02
N PHE A 671 12.98 39.81 -50.50
CA PHE A 671 11.80 40.06 -49.67
C PHE A 671 11.45 38.85 -48.79
N ILE A 672 11.40 37.64 -49.35
CA ILE A 672 11.08 36.42 -48.59
C ILE A 672 12.09 36.22 -47.46
N LYS A 673 13.39 36.40 -47.72
CA LYS A 673 14.42 36.27 -46.69
C LYS A 673 14.31 37.34 -45.61
N ALA A 674 14.17 38.61 -46.01
CA ALA A 674 14.24 39.75 -45.12
C ALA A 674 12.95 40.00 -44.33
N GLU A 675 11.78 39.75 -44.91
CA GLU A 675 10.48 40.13 -44.34
C GLU A 675 9.60 38.95 -43.94
N ILE A 676 9.73 37.78 -44.57
CA ILE A 676 8.88 36.61 -44.31
C ILE A 676 9.59 35.64 -43.36
N LEU A 677 10.71 35.06 -43.79
CA LEU A 677 11.45 34.06 -43.01
C LEU A 677 12.07 34.65 -41.73
N SER A 678 12.45 35.92 -41.74
CA SER A 678 12.99 36.62 -40.56
C SER A 678 12.00 36.73 -39.40
N ARG A 679 10.69 36.59 -39.65
CA ARG A 679 9.64 36.61 -38.62
C ARG A 679 9.55 35.30 -37.84
N TYR A 680 10.23 34.26 -38.30
CA TYR A 680 10.32 32.96 -37.65
C TYR A 680 11.69 32.81 -36.98
N SER A 681 11.74 33.10 -35.68
CA SER A 681 12.86 32.69 -34.83
C SER A 681 12.80 31.17 -34.59
N VAL A 682 13.49 30.38 -35.43
CA VAL A 682 13.53 28.90 -35.35
C VAL A 682 14.95 28.32 -35.42
N GLY A 683 15.99 29.15 -35.33
CA GLY A 683 17.39 28.72 -35.39
C GLY A 683 17.74 28.03 -36.71
N ASP A 684 18.41 26.89 -36.63
CA ASP A 684 18.99 26.17 -37.78
C ASP A 684 17.94 25.68 -38.80
N VAL A 685 16.70 25.46 -38.39
CA VAL A 685 15.60 25.06 -39.28
C VAL A 685 15.31 26.11 -40.36
N SER A 686 15.57 27.39 -40.07
CA SER A 686 15.46 28.47 -41.07
C SER A 686 16.41 28.25 -42.25
N GLN A 687 17.59 27.67 -42.01
CA GLN A 687 18.55 27.34 -43.05
C GLN A 687 18.05 26.18 -43.90
N GLU A 688 17.46 25.15 -43.30
CA GLU A 688 16.85 24.04 -44.03
C GLU A 688 15.75 24.51 -44.99
N TRP A 689 14.94 25.49 -44.57
CA TRP A 689 13.93 26.11 -45.44
C TRP A 689 14.55 26.87 -46.61
N VAL A 690 15.57 27.68 -46.34
CA VAL A 690 16.31 28.43 -47.37
C VAL A 690 16.91 27.45 -48.39
N LEU A 691 17.56 26.38 -47.93
CA LEU A 691 18.11 25.33 -48.80
C LEU A 691 17.01 24.67 -49.64
N SER A 692 15.88 24.31 -49.03
CA SER A 692 14.75 23.70 -49.73
C SER A 692 14.17 24.63 -50.82
N ILE A 693 14.05 25.92 -50.52
CA ILE A 693 13.57 26.93 -51.47
C ILE A 693 14.56 27.10 -52.64
N VAL A 694 15.87 27.14 -52.36
CA VAL A 694 16.91 27.24 -53.40
C VAL A 694 16.86 26.05 -54.35
N LYS A 695 16.80 24.82 -53.81
CA LYS A 695 16.69 23.60 -54.62
C LYS A 695 15.44 23.62 -55.51
N PHE A 696 14.31 24.04 -54.95
CA PHE A 696 13.07 24.21 -55.70
C PHE A 696 13.24 25.22 -56.84
N VAL A 697 13.72 26.44 -56.56
CA VAL A 697 13.89 27.49 -57.57
C VAL A 697 14.81 27.04 -58.71
N ILE A 698 15.93 26.37 -58.40
CA ILE A 698 16.85 25.88 -59.43
C ILE A 698 16.17 24.83 -60.32
N ARG A 699 15.51 23.83 -59.72
CA ARG A 699 14.84 22.75 -60.47
C ARG A 699 13.72 23.30 -61.36
N THR A 700 12.84 24.11 -60.78
CA THR A 700 11.74 24.74 -61.50
C THR A 700 12.26 25.64 -62.63
N PHE A 701 13.31 26.43 -62.39
CA PHE A 701 13.92 27.28 -63.42
C PHE A 701 14.52 26.46 -64.56
N VAL A 702 15.38 25.49 -64.28
CA VAL A 702 16.02 24.66 -65.33
C VAL A 702 14.96 23.91 -66.14
N LEU A 703 13.90 23.41 -65.49
CA LEU A 703 12.81 22.74 -66.18
C LEU A 703 12.05 23.70 -67.10
N HIS A 704 11.71 24.91 -66.64
CA HIS A 704 11.10 25.95 -67.50
C HIS A 704 12.00 26.36 -68.66
N VAL A 705 13.31 26.49 -68.45
CA VAL A 705 14.27 26.81 -69.52
C VAL A 705 14.37 25.69 -70.54
N SER A 706 14.29 24.42 -70.11
CA SER A 706 14.38 23.25 -71.01
C SER A 706 13.24 23.16 -72.04
N ILE A 707 12.08 23.74 -71.74
CA ILE A 707 10.89 23.74 -72.61
C ILE A 707 10.61 25.10 -73.28
N ALA A 708 11.52 26.07 -73.17
CA ALA A 708 11.33 27.41 -73.71
C ALA A 708 11.34 27.41 -75.26
N LYS A 709 10.19 27.65 -75.89
CA LYS A 709 9.99 27.69 -77.36
C LYS A 709 9.12 28.90 -77.72
N PRO A 710 9.47 29.73 -78.73
CA PRO A 710 10.59 29.62 -79.67
C PRO A 710 11.90 30.23 -79.14
N LEU A 711 13.05 29.59 -79.44
CA LEU A 711 14.38 29.96 -78.93
C LEU A 711 15.33 30.42 -80.05
N GLY A 712 15.71 31.70 -80.08
CA GLY A 712 16.70 32.28 -81.01
C GLY A 712 18.07 32.54 -80.36
N GLU A 713 19.06 32.99 -81.14
CA GLU A 713 20.43 33.29 -80.64
C GLU A 713 20.44 34.39 -79.57
N SER A 714 19.66 35.45 -79.77
CA SER A 714 19.45 36.51 -78.77
C SER A 714 18.78 35.98 -77.49
N GLY A 715 17.80 35.08 -77.61
CA GLY A 715 17.15 34.42 -76.48
C GLY A 715 18.10 33.53 -75.67
N LYS A 716 19.02 32.82 -76.34
CA LYS A 716 20.08 32.04 -75.67
C LYS A 716 21.00 32.93 -74.84
N LEU A 717 21.45 34.05 -75.40
CA LEU A 717 22.27 35.03 -74.66
C LEU A 717 21.50 35.65 -73.49
N GLN A 718 20.21 35.98 -73.67
CA GLN A 718 19.36 36.48 -72.59
C GLN A 718 19.22 35.47 -71.44
N LEU A 719 18.99 34.19 -71.75
CA LEU A 719 18.94 33.11 -70.75
C LEU A 719 20.26 32.95 -69.99
N THR A 720 21.42 33.15 -70.64
CA THR A 720 22.70 33.10 -69.92
C THR A 720 22.86 34.24 -68.92
N SER A 721 22.35 35.44 -69.25
CA SER A 721 22.30 36.60 -68.34
C SER A 721 21.33 36.33 -67.18
N ASP A 722 20.16 35.75 -67.46
CA ASP A 722 19.20 35.35 -66.43
C ASP A 722 19.78 34.28 -65.49
N MET A 723 20.53 33.30 -66.02
CA MET A 723 21.25 32.32 -65.20
C MET A 723 22.31 32.96 -64.29
N THR A 724 23.09 33.93 -64.79
CA THR A 724 24.09 34.62 -63.94
C THR A 724 23.42 35.42 -62.82
N GLU A 725 22.32 36.10 -63.14
CA GLU A 725 21.55 36.87 -62.15
C GLU A 725 20.91 35.95 -61.10
N LEU A 726 20.38 34.80 -61.52
CA LEU A 726 19.83 33.78 -60.63
C LEU A 726 20.92 33.18 -59.73
N GLU A 727 22.10 32.84 -60.28
CA GLU A 727 23.24 32.35 -59.50
C GLU A 727 23.64 33.35 -58.41
N PHE A 728 23.72 34.64 -58.75
CA PHE A 728 24.03 35.71 -57.81
C PHE A 728 22.92 35.89 -56.76
N GLY A 729 21.66 35.96 -57.18
CA GLY A 729 20.50 36.10 -56.30
C GLY A 729 20.34 34.94 -55.31
N LEU A 730 20.54 33.69 -55.76
CA LEU A 730 20.50 32.51 -54.89
C LEU A 730 21.69 32.48 -53.92
N SER A 731 22.88 32.91 -54.36
CA SER A 731 24.06 33.05 -53.49
C SER A 731 23.80 34.09 -52.38
N ALA A 732 23.19 35.22 -52.72
CA ALA A 732 22.78 36.23 -51.74
C ALA A 732 21.66 35.71 -50.80
N PHE A 733 20.74 34.90 -51.33
CA PHE A 733 19.67 34.26 -50.55
C PHE A 733 20.20 33.22 -49.55
N LEU A 734 21.27 32.48 -49.88
CA LEU A 734 21.97 31.59 -48.94
C LEU A 734 22.75 32.37 -47.85
N GLY A 735 23.20 33.59 -48.15
CA GLY A 735 23.88 34.48 -47.20
C GLY A 735 25.39 34.23 -47.07
N GLU A 736 26.15 35.26 -46.67
CA GLU A 736 27.62 35.24 -46.64
C GLU A 736 28.23 34.45 -45.47
N GLY A 737 27.45 34.08 -44.44
CA GLY A 737 27.93 33.52 -43.17
C GLY A 737 27.69 32.03 -42.94
N SER A 738 27.04 31.31 -43.85
CA SER A 738 26.88 29.85 -43.73
C SER A 738 28.15 29.16 -44.22
N SER A 739 28.61 28.12 -43.52
CA SER A 739 29.83 27.39 -43.87
C SER A 739 29.80 26.98 -45.35
N ARG A 740 30.57 27.71 -46.17
CA ARG A 740 30.63 27.55 -47.64
C ARG A 740 31.00 26.13 -48.09
N LEU A 741 31.39 25.26 -47.17
CA LEU A 741 31.82 23.90 -47.47
C LEU A 741 30.67 22.87 -47.38
N GLY A 742 29.82 22.91 -46.35
CA GLY A 742 28.79 21.87 -46.15
C GLY A 742 27.47 22.10 -46.90
N SER A 743 26.99 23.35 -46.95
CA SER A 743 25.74 23.70 -47.65
C SER A 743 25.90 23.72 -49.18
N ILE A 744 27.12 23.97 -49.68
CA ILE A 744 27.41 23.91 -51.12
C ILE A 744 27.52 22.46 -51.58
N GLU A 745 28.04 21.53 -50.77
CA GLU A 745 28.09 20.11 -51.13
C GLU A 745 26.68 19.50 -51.34
N THR A 746 25.71 19.84 -50.48
CA THR A 746 24.34 19.30 -50.56
C THR A 746 23.46 19.95 -51.65
N ILE A 747 23.81 21.13 -52.16
CA ILE A 747 23.17 21.77 -53.32
C ILE A 747 24.06 21.64 -54.57
N SER A 748 25.22 21.00 -54.46
CA SER A 748 26.23 20.92 -55.52
C SER A 748 25.63 20.37 -56.80
N ASP A 749 24.79 19.33 -56.70
CA ASP A 749 24.16 18.70 -57.87
C ASP A 749 23.14 19.61 -58.56
N ASP A 750 22.30 20.32 -57.80
CA ASP A 750 21.34 21.27 -58.35
C ASP A 750 22.06 22.49 -58.97
N TYR A 751 23.09 23.03 -58.32
CA TYR A 751 23.93 24.09 -58.90
C TYR A 751 24.73 23.62 -60.12
N ARG A 752 25.20 22.37 -60.11
CA ARG A 752 25.87 21.74 -61.24
C ARG A 752 24.92 21.62 -62.42
N MET A 753 23.66 21.25 -62.18
CA MET A 753 22.60 21.22 -63.20
C MET A 753 22.37 22.62 -63.80
N LEU A 754 22.26 23.66 -62.96
CA LEU A 754 22.13 25.05 -63.46
C LEU A 754 23.33 25.46 -64.33
N ARG A 755 24.55 25.14 -63.90
CA ARG A 755 25.78 25.44 -64.66
C ARG A 755 25.92 24.63 -65.94
N ALA A 756 25.52 23.37 -65.92
CA ALA A 756 25.56 22.47 -67.08
C ALA A 756 24.52 22.85 -68.14
N MET A 757 23.45 23.56 -67.75
CA MET A 757 22.45 24.08 -68.69
C MET A 757 23.03 25.19 -69.60
N ARG A 758 23.96 26.01 -69.10
CA ARG A 758 24.57 27.12 -69.87
C ARG A 758 25.28 26.66 -71.16
N PRO A 759 26.22 25.68 -71.15
CA PRO A 759 26.83 25.18 -72.38
C PRO A 759 25.83 24.42 -73.26
N LEU A 760 24.84 23.73 -72.69
CA LEU A 760 23.81 22.99 -73.45
C LEU A 760 23.04 23.89 -74.43
N LEU A 761 22.82 25.18 -74.10
CA LEU A 761 22.14 26.13 -74.99
C LEU A 761 22.89 26.34 -76.32
N PHE A 762 24.22 26.21 -76.33
CA PHE A 762 25.10 26.50 -77.48
C PHE A 762 25.69 25.26 -78.16
N LEU A 763 25.53 24.06 -77.59
CA LEU A 763 25.96 22.83 -78.24
C LEU A 763 25.27 22.64 -79.60
N GLU A 764 25.99 22.06 -80.54
CA GLU A 764 25.43 21.62 -81.84
C GLU A 764 24.57 20.36 -81.65
N ASN A 765 23.61 20.14 -82.56
CA ASN A 765 22.65 19.03 -82.44
C ASN A 765 23.32 17.64 -82.36
N VAL A 766 24.47 17.46 -82.99
CA VAL A 766 25.26 16.21 -82.97
C VAL A 766 25.88 15.95 -81.60
N GLN A 767 26.19 17.01 -80.84
CA GLN A 767 26.86 16.94 -79.55
C GLN A 767 25.90 16.64 -78.38
N LEU A 768 24.59 16.80 -78.59
CA LEU A 768 23.55 16.52 -77.59
C LEU A 768 23.40 15.02 -77.27
N VAL A 769 23.88 14.14 -78.14
CA VAL A 769 23.82 12.67 -77.98
C VAL A 769 24.99 12.14 -77.13
N SER A 770 26.08 12.90 -77.02
CA SER A 770 27.27 12.42 -76.31
C SER A 770 27.16 12.62 -74.79
N PRO A 771 27.29 11.56 -73.97
CA PRO A 771 27.12 11.62 -72.52
C PRO A 771 28.18 12.48 -71.81
N LYS A 772 29.31 12.75 -72.48
CA LYS A 772 30.38 13.64 -71.98
C LYS A 772 30.01 15.13 -72.08
N SER A 773 29.13 15.50 -73.02
CA SER A 773 28.74 16.89 -73.25
C SER A 773 27.47 17.29 -72.52
N THR A 774 26.71 16.32 -72.01
CA THR A 774 25.49 16.51 -71.21
C THR A 774 25.68 16.13 -69.74
N GLU A 775 26.93 16.04 -69.27
CA GLU A 775 27.26 15.60 -67.92
C GLU A 775 26.71 16.58 -66.86
N GLY A 776 25.95 16.07 -65.89
CA GLY A 776 25.36 16.87 -64.80
C GLY A 776 23.94 17.38 -65.08
N LEU A 777 23.30 16.97 -66.18
CA LEU A 777 21.88 17.25 -66.46
C LEU A 777 21.03 15.97 -66.44
N PRO A 778 19.83 16.00 -65.85
CA PRO A 778 18.86 14.92 -65.97
C PRO A 778 18.48 14.62 -67.44
N PRO A 779 18.29 13.35 -67.83
CA PRO A 779 17.90 12.95 -69.19
C PRO A 779 16.66 13.69 -69.71
N LEU A 780 15.67 13.90 -68.84
CA LEU A 780 14.44 14.63 -69.17
C LEU A 780 14.71 16.06 -69.67
N ILE A 781 15.63 16.79 -69.04
CA ILE A 781 16.00 18.16 -69.43
C ILE A 781 16.68 18.18 -70.81
N VAL A 782 17.54 17.19 -71.09
CA VAL A 782 18.20 17.05 -72.39
C VAL A 782 17.17 16.74 -73.47
N LEU A 783 16.22 15.83 -73.21
CA LEU A 783 15.14 15.48 -74.13
C LEU A 783 14.23 16.66 -74.44
N HIS A 784 13.82 17.45 -73.44
CA HIS A 784 13.05 18.67 -73.67
C HIS A 784 13.77 19.65 -74.59
N HIS A 785 15.07 19.86 -74.36
CA HIS A 785 15.85 20.77 -75.19
C HIS A 785 16.03 20.26 -76.62
N ILE A 786 16.14 18.94 -76.83
CA ILE A 786 16.09 18.34 -78.17
C ILE A 786 14.75 18.63 -78.84
N LEU A 787 13.64 18.43 -78.13
CA LEU A 787 12.29 18.69 -78.65
C LEU A 787 12.06 20.16 -79.01
N VAL A 788 12.57 21.10 -78.21
CA VAL A 788 12.52 22.55 -78.50
C VAL A 788 13.18 22.87 -79.84
N ARG A 789 14.33 22.25 -80.14
CA ARG A 789 15.10 22.44 -81.38
C ARG A 789 14.53 21.68 -82.58
N SER A 790 13.58 20.79 -82.34
CA SER A 790 12.96 19.95 -83.36
C SER A 790 11.63 20.55 -83.85
N PRO A 791 11.11 20.11 -85.01
CA PRO A 791 9.76 20.43 -85.45
C PRO A 791 8.66 19.75 -84.62
N VAL A 792 9.02 18.84 -83.70
CA VAL A 792 8.07 18.15 -82.82
C VAL A 792 7.46 19.14 -81.81
N SER A 793 6.16 19.00 -81.54
CA SER A 793 5.48 19.74 -80.49
C SER A 793 5.89 19.22 -79.11
N LEU A 794 6.04 20.12 -78.14
CA LEU A 794 6.39 19.73 -76.77
C LEU A 794 5.23 18.97 -76.11
N PRO A 795 5.50 18.11 -75.11
CA PRO A 795 4.47 17.29 -74.47
C PRO A 795 3.28 18.08 -73.94
N HIS A 796 3.51 19.28 -73.37
CA HIS A 796 2.44 20.14 -72.88
C HIS A 796 1.48 20.60 -74.00
N SER A 797 2.00 20.91 -75.19
CA SER A 797 1.18 21.34 -76.33
C SER A 797 0.30 20.21 -76.87
N LEU A 798 0.77 18.96 -76.79
CA LEU A 798 0.02 17.77 -77.20
C LEU A 798 -1.18 17.49 -76.28
N HIS A 799 -1.02 17.75 -74.98
CA HIS A 799 -2.07 17.54 -73.97
C HIS A 799 -2.94 18.78 -73.69
N GLY A 800 -2.66 19.91 -74.36
CA GLY A 800 -3.40 21.17 -74.16
C GLY A 800 -3.10 21.86 -72.82
N TRP A 801 -1.99 21.51 -72.18
CA TRP A 801 -1.56 22.10 -70.90
C TRP A 801 -0.79 23.39 -71.13
N GLN A 802 -0.93 24.32 -70.18
CA GLN A 802 -0.01 25.46 -70.07
C GLN A 802 1.38 24.96 -69.63
N GLU A 803 2.43 25.69 -69.98
CA GLU A 803 3.81 25.31 -69.62
C GLU A 803 3.99 25.21 -68.10
N ALA A 804 3.31 26.07 -67.33
CA ALA A 804 3.32 26.03 -65.87
C ALA A 804 2.59 24.80 -65.29
N GLU A 805 1.54 24.32 -65.96
CA GLU A 805 0.80 23.11 -65.55
C GLU A 805 1.64 21.86 -65.82
N TYR A 806 2.35 21.83 -66.95
CA TYR A 806 3.28 20.77 -67.28
C TYR A 806 4.45 20.69 -66.31
N VAL A 807 5.10 21.83 -65.99
CA VAL A 807 6.20 21.86 -65.02
C VAL A 807 5.75 21.37 -63.65
N ARG A 808 4.57 21.82 -63.21
CA ARG A 808 3.97 21.35 -61.97
C ARG A 808 3.67 19.85 -61.99
N TRP A 809 3.14 19.33 -63.10
CA TRP A 809 2.88 17.90 -63.25
C TRP A 809 4.17 17.09 -63.17
N VAL A 810 5.24 17.52 -63.84
CA VAL A 810 6.56 16.87 -63.78
C VAL A 810 7.15 16.90 -62.37
N GLU A 811 6.92 17.96 -61.60
CA GLU A 811 7.36 18.04 -60.20
C GLU A 811 6.57 17.11 -59.25
N GLU A 812 5.32 16.77 -59.61
CA GLU A 812 4.43 15.91 -58.81
C GLU A 812 4.54 14.42 -59.18
N HIS A 813 5.18 14.08 -60.31
CA HIS A 813 5.27 12.71 -60.85
C HIS A 813 6.71 12.20 -60.91
N SER A 814 6.86 10.88 -61.07
CA SER A 814 8.17 10.24 -61.16
C SER A 814 8.87 10.54 -62.50
N GLU A 815 10.20 10.41 -62.53
CA GLU A 815 10.98 10.60 -63.76
C GLU A 815 10.57 9.59 -64.84
N GLU A 816 10.22 8.36 -64.46
CA GLU A 816 9.74 7.33 -65.39
C GLU A 816 8.43 7.75 -66.07
N GLU A 817 7.46 8.26 -65.31
CA GLU A 817 6.19 8.77 -65.85
C GLU A 817 6.42 9.96 -66.79
N ALA A 818 7.32 10.88 -66.43
CA ALA A 818 7.68 12.00 -67.29
C ALA A 818 8.33 11.56 -68.60
N LEU A 819 9.20 10.54 -68.58
CA LEU A 819 9.81 9.97 -69.78
C LEU A 819 8.80 9.24 -70.66
N THR A 820 7.85 8.49 -70.07
CA THR A 820 6.77 7.84 -70.84
C THR A 820 5.87 8.85 -71.55
N LEU A 821 5.66 10.03 -70.96
CA LEU A 821 4.90 11.12 -71.57
C LEU A 821 5.62 11.70 -72.79
N VAL A 822 6.94 11.85 -72.70
CA VAL A 822 7.79 12.27 -73.83
C VAL A 822 7.77 11.22 -74.95
N ASP A 823 7.89 9.94 -74.60
CA ASP A 823 7.85 8.82 -75.56
C ASP A 823 6.50 8.72 -76.28
N GLY A 824 5.39 8.83 -75.55
CA GLY A 824 4.05 8.88 -76.13
C GLY A 824 3.85 10.05 -77.10
N GLY A 825 4.48 11.19 -76.83
CA GLY A 825 4.48 12.35 -77.73
C GLY A 825 5.27 12.12 -79.03
N LEU A 826 6.38 11.39 -78.97
CA LEU A 826 7.17 11.01 -80.13
C LEU A 826 6.41 10.02 -81.03
N VAL A 827 5.81 8.98 -80.44
CA VAL A 827 4.98 8.00 -81.17
C VAL A 827 3.81 8.66 -81.88
N HIS A 828 3.19 9.68 -81.25
CA HIS A 828 2.12 10.45 -81.87
C HIS A 828 2.63 11.27 -83.08
N TRP A 829 3.83 11.86 -82.99
CA TRP A 829 4.44 12.59 -84.10
C TRP A 829 4.85 11.67 -85.27
N GLU A 830 5.41 10.50 -84.97
CA GLU A 830 5.76 9.49 -85.99
C GLU A 830 4.53 9.06 -86.79
N LYS A 831 3.39 8.79 -86.12
CA LYS A 831 2.12 8.47 -86.80
C LYS A 831 1.61 9.60 -87.70
N ILE A 832 1.81 10.86 -87.32
CA ILE A 832 1.43 12.01 -88.15
C ILE A 832 2.33 12.10 -89.38
N GLN A 833 3.65 11.91 -89.23
CA GLN A 833 4.58 11.90 -90.36
C GLN A 833 4.35 10.73 -91.31
N GLU A 834 4.05 9.54 -90.80
CA GLU A 834 3.67 8.39 -91.63
C GLU A 834 2.40 8.69 -92.44
N GLY A 835 1.38 9.32 -91.82
CA GLY A 835 0.15 9.72 -92.49
C GLY A 835 0.34 10.83 -93.54
N ASP A 836 1.23 11.81 -93.29
CA ASP A 836 1.57 12.85 -94.25
C ASP A 836 2.48 12.34 -95.38
N SER A 837 3.41 11.42 -95.08
CA SER A 837 4.21 10.69 -96.08
C SER A 837 3.32 9.80 -96.96
N GLU A 838 2.29 9.14 -96.39
CA GLU A 838 1.29 8.40 -97.16
C GLU A 838 0.45 9.32 -98.06
N ARG A 839 0.08 10.51 -97.58
CA ARG A 839 -0.64 11.53 -98.38
C ARG A 839 0.25 12.12 -99.48
N GLU A 840 1.52 12.33 -99.21
CA GLU A 840 2.49 12.84 -100.18
C GLU A 840 2.89 11.76 -101.20
N ALA A 841 3.00 10.51 -100.79
CA ALA A 841 3.13 9.34 -101.66
C ALA A 841 1.88 9.15 -102.54
N ARG A 842 0.68 9.34 -102.01
CA ARG A 842 -0.57 9.36 -102.82
C ARG A 842 -0.59 10.51 -103.83
N ARG A 843 -0.08 11.70 -103.48
CA ARG A 843 0.11 12.80 -104.46
C ARG A 843 1.15 12.47 -105.53
N ARG A 844 2.28 11.84 -105.17
CA ARG A 844 3.31 11.41 -106.11
C ARG A 844 2.85 10.25 -107.01
N ILE A 845 2.03 9.32 -106.52
CA ILE A 845 1.41 8.26 -107.34
C ILE A 845 0.36 8.85 -108.30
N CYS A 846 -0.42 9.85 -107.88
CA CYS A 846 -1.30 10.59 -108.79
C CYS A 846 -0.51 11.37 -109.87
N SER A 847 0.68 11.89 -109.53
CA SER A 847 1.58 12.56 -110.49
C SER A 847 2.27 11.56 -111.45
N SER A 848 2.79 10.44 -110.93
CA SER A 848 3.47 9.40 -111.71
C SER A 848 2.53 8.62 -112.65
N ARG A 849 1.22 8.61 -112.40
CA ARG A 849 0.23 8.04 -113.33
C ARG A 849 -0.09 8.97 -114.50
N ALA A 850 0.37 10.22 -114.48
CA ALA A 850 0.24 11.17 -115.59
C ALA A 850 1.44 11.15 -116.57
N ASP A 851 2.64 10.72 -116.15
CA ASP A 851 3.87 10.76 -116.96
C ASP A 851 4.24 9.43 -117.63
N GLY A 852 3.23 8.67 -118.06
CA GLY A 852 3.36 7.49 -118.92
C GLY A 852 3.37 7.80 -120.42
N ILE A 853 3.82 8.99 -120.86
CA ILE A 853 4.08 9.32 -122.27
C ILE A 853 5.24 10.34 -122.32
N GLY A 854 6.41 9.94 -122.84
CA GLY A 854 7.44 10.89 -123.27
C GLY A 854 8.86 10.53 -122.87
N LYS A 855 9.67 10.14 -123.86
CA LYS A 855 11.11 9.91 -123.73
C LYS A 855 11.91 11.23 -123.62
N TYR A 856 13.11 11.08 -123.04
CA TYR A 856 14.38 11.80 -123.26
C TYR A 856 14.76 13.02 -122.38
N GLN A 857 15.96 12.83 -121.78
CA GLN A 857 17.07 13.76 -121.49
C GLN A 857 17.22 14.45 -120.11
N ASN A 858 18.42 14.18 -119.56
CA ASN A 858 19.27 14.99 -118.66
C ASN A 858 19.00 15.05 -117.15
N THR A 859 19.61 14.08 -116.46
CA THR A 859 20.68 14.20 -115.44
C THR A 859 20.85 15.49 -114.61
N VAL A 860 20.98 15.29 -113.28
CA VAL A 860 21.87 15.93 -112.27
C VAL A 860 21.19 16.67 -111.09
N ILE A 861 21.22 15.99 -109.93
CA ILE A 861 21.62 16.39 -108.55
C ILE A 861 21.04 17.67 -107.91
N ALA A 862 20.29 17.50 -106.81
CA ALA A 862 20.64 17.90 -105.42
C ALA A 862 19.56 17.45 -104.44
#